data_AF-A0A061GSW5-F1
#
_entry.id   AF-A0A061GSW5-F1
#
_cell.length_a   1.000
_cell.length_b   1.000
_cell.length_c   1.000
_cell.angle_alpha   90.00
_cell.angle_beta   90.00
_cell.angle_gamma   90.00
#
_symmetry.space_group_name_H-M   'P 1'
#
loop_
_entity.id
_entity.type
_entity.pdbx_description
1 polymer ?
#
loop_
_entity_poly.entity_id
_entity_poly.type
_entity_poly.pdbx_seq_one_letter_code
_entity_poly.pdbx_strand_id
1 'polypeptide(L)'
;MEGIDMEGPDLFPDSMGGDFCDSILAHFSKSDQEDSQRLCATIGSMSQELREQNLPLTPIAYFGATCSSLDRLSSQPDSPPHVIQSLTTILSLLLPRIHVAVLKKKGDFVSTTALTVLRLNSVTEVTQTSGLKCLAHLLITGEKVNWSDLSQNYGVMLGYLTDSRPKVRRQSHVCLRGVLQSFRGTPVLAPASEAITNLFERFLLLAGGSNTNSNEGSKGAQEVLYVLDALKDSLPLMSMKCGTTILKYYKTLLELRQPLVTRRVTDSLNLVCTYPNEVSAETLLELLSSLALSVSANETSAVSMTFNARLLSSGMIKVYSLNRQLCVIKLPIVFSALKDILGSEHEEAIFAATEAFKNTINGCVDEGLIKQGVDQIINSISDDRKAGPTIIEKVCATIESLLDYHYGAVWDMAFQVVSAMFDKLGYYSSYFMKGTLKNLAEMQRLPDEDFPYRKQLHECVGSALGALGPETFLGILPLNLEANDLSDVNVWLFPILKQHIVGANLSFFSETLLGLIGEMGQRSRKLELQGKIFSSRSADALVYSLWSLLPSFCNYPLDTAKSFKDLLRPLCTALHEERDVRGIICSSLQILIQQNKKIKEGKDDLDGSDISPARQRAMSHYTPEIAGDNLNVLTASAPQLLSLLSGIFMESTVDEGGFLRSTIGELASIAHENVVRTLFKKTMHRLLKVTQEAGLAEASRNNNSMQVDDSSTESSLSLERVRLFDLAVSLLPGLDEPALDVLFSAIKPALQDVDGLIQKKAYKVLSIILRNQEGFLSAKLEELLKLMIEVLPSFHFSAKRQRLDCLYHLIVHVSKDDSEQRRHEILSSFLTEIILALKEANKKTRNRAYEVLVQIGREYGDEDDSGQREDLFNMVWPAW
;
A
#
# COMPACT_ATOMS: atom_id res chain seq x y z
N MET A 1 -36.38 -16.91 -2.81
CA MET A 1 -37.64 -16.84 -2.05
C MET A 1 -37.66 -15.50 -1.35
N GLU A 2 -38.35 -14.57 -1.96
CA GLU A 2 -38.41 -13.16 -1.58
C GLU A 2 -39.16 -13.02 -0.25
N GLY A 3 -38.40 -12.78 0.81
CA GLY A 3 -38.89 -12.22 2.06
C GLY A 3 -38.18 -10.89 2.22
N ILE A 4 -38.94 -9.82 2.38
CA ILE A 4 -38.45 -8.45 2.59
C ILE A 4 -37.36 -8.49 3.67
N ASP A 5 -36.09 -8.29 3.28
CA ASP A 5 -34.97 -8.10 4.20
C ASP A 5 -35.17 -6.75 4.90
N MET A 6 -35.81 -6.81 6.06
CA MET A 6 -35.98 -5.69 7.00
C MET A 6 -34.70 -5.51 7.83
N GLU A 7 -33.56 -5.28 7.18
CA GLU A 7 -32.27 -4.99 7.83
C GLU A 7 -31.94 -3.49 7.68
N GLY A 8 -32.14 -2.72 8.75
CA GLY A 8 -31.75 -1.31 8.84
C GLY A 8 -32.40 -0.58 10.02
N PRO A 9 -31.64 0.17 10.87
CA PRO A 9 -32.21 1.05 11.91
C PRO A 9 -32.93 2.28 11.34
N ASP A 10 -32.68 2.66 10.08
CA ASP A 10 -33.08 3.95 9.50
C ASP A 10 -34.04 3.81 8.30
N LEU A 11 -35.17 3.12 8.47
CA LEU A 11 -36.17 2.98 7.39
C LEU A 11 -37.13 4.18 7.27
N PHE A 12 -37.06 5.16 8.16
CA PHE A 12 -37.93 6.33 8.14
C PHE A 12 -37.14 7.58 8.53
N PRO A 13 -36.77 8.46 7.57
CA PRO A 13 -36.21 9.76 7.92
C PRO A 13 -37.23 10.53 8.74
N ASP A 14 -36.80 11.11 9.87
CA ASP A 14 -37.62 11.94 10.75
C ASP A 14 -38.17 13.16 9.99
N SER A 15 -39.29 13.00 9.29
CA SER A 15 -40.09 14.14 8.85
C SER A 15 -40.81 14.66 10.08
N MET A 16 -40.23 15.66 10.74
CA MET A 16 -40.75 16.35 11.94
C MET A 16 -42.10 17.09 11.72
N GLY A 17 -42.94 16.69 10.75
CA GLY A 17 -44.23 17.32 10.46
C GLY A 17 -45.27 16.52 9.68
N GLY A 18 -45.03 15.23 9.37
CA GLY A 18 -45.99 14.38 8.62
C GLY A 18 -46.82 13.45 9.52
N ASP A 19 -48.06 13.14 9.13
CA ASP A 19 -48.91 12.14 9.82
C ASP A 19 -48.22 10.76 9.76
N PHE A 20 -48.17 10.06 10.90
CA PHE A 20 -47.62 8.70 10.99
C PHE A 20 -48.35 7.73 10.05
N CYS A 21 -49.66 7.93 9.86
CA CYS A 21 -50.46 7.14 8.93
C CYS A 21 -49.97 7.30 7.48
N ASP A 22 -49.68 8.53 7.05
CA ASP A 22 -49.20 8.82 5.68
C ASP A 22 -47.85 8.14 5.41
N SER A 23 -46.97 8.07 6.41
CA SER A 23 -45.68 7.38 6.32
C SER A 23 -45.84 5.86 6.10
N ILE A 24 -46.80 5.22 6.79
CA ILE A 24 -47.10 3.79 6.61
C ILE A 24 -47.80 3.56 5.27
N LEU A 25 -48.79 4.38 4.92
CA LEU A 25 -49.52 4.24 3.66
C LEU A 25 -48.60 4.42 2.46
N ALA A 26 -47.67 5.38 2.47
CA ALA A 26 -46.71 5.57 1.39
C ALA A 26 -45.83 4.33 1.13
N HIS A 27 -45.48 3.59 2.19
CA HIS A 27 -44.57 2.46 2.11
C HIS A 27 -45.28 1.12 1.83
N PHE A 28 -46.48 0.90 2.39
CA PHE A 28 -47.17 -0.40 2.32
C PHE A 28 -48.34 -0.44 1.33
N SER A 29 -48.85 0.70 0.84
CA SER A 29 -49.97 0.73 -0.11
C SER A 29 -49.65 0.15 -1.49
N LYS A 30 -48.37 0.09 -1.86
CA LYS A 30 -47.89 -0.45 -3.15
C LYS A 30 -47.64 -1.97 -3.11
N SER A 31 -47.83 -2.61 -1.96
CA SER A 31 -47.58 -4.05 -1.78
C SER A 31 -48.85 -4.86 -2.05
N ASP A 32 -48.74 -5.90 -2.88
CA ASP A 32 -49.84 -6.81 -3.22
C ASP A 32 -50.12 -7.86 -2.12
N GLN A 33 -49.36 -7.85 -1.02
CA GLN A 33 -49.57 -8.78 0.07
C GLN A 33 -50.82 -8.42 0.90
N GLU A 34 -51.71 -9.39 1.13
CA GLU A 34 -52.92 -9.21 1.94
C GLU A 34 -52.63 -8.63 3.33
N ASP A 35 -51.51 -9.01 3.95
CA ASP A 35 -51.09 -8.51 5.26
C ASP A 35 -50.73 -7.01 5.24
N SER A 36 -50.15 -6.53 4.14
CA SER A 36 -49.82 -5.10 3.95
C SER A 36 -51.08 -4.27 3.72
N GLN A 37 -52.04 -4.79 2.95
CA GLN A 37 -53.33 -4.14 2.72
C GLN A 37 -54.17 -4.06 4.01
N ARG A 38 -54.16 -5.12 4.82
CA ARG A 38 -54.82 -5.16 6.14
C ARG A 38 -54.17 -4.20 7.14
N LEU A 39 -52.84 -4.06 7.10
CA LEU A 39 -52.10 -3.07 7.88
C LEU A 39 -52.52 -1.64 7.50
N CYS A 40 -52.58 -1.33 6.19
CA CYS A 40 -53.05 -0.03 5.68
C CYS A 40 -54.50 0.27 6.07
N ALA A 41 -55.39 -0.72 6.00
CA ALA A 41 -56.78 -0.57 6.45
C ALA A 41 -56.87 -0.30 7.96
N THR A 42 -56.07 -1.01 8.77
CA THR A 42 -56.08 -0.85 10.23
C THR A 42 -55.56 0.53 10.65
N ILE A 43 -54.44 0.99 10.09
CA ILE A 43 -53.91 2.33 10.41
C ILE A 43 -54.82 3.46 9.89
N GLY A 44 -55.47 3.26 8.74
CA GLY A 44 -56.47 4.19 8.20
C GLY A 44 -57.68 4.35 9.12
N SER A 45 -58.23 3.23 9.61
CA SER A 45 -59.32 3.24 10.60
C SER A 45 -58.91 3.92 11.91
N MET A 46 -57.67 3.68 12.39
CA MET A 46 -57.15 4.37 13.58
C MET A 46 -56.99 5.88 13.37
N SER A 47 -56.52 6.31 12.19
CA SER A 47 -56.42 7.73 11.84
C SER A 47 -57.80 8.40 11.83
N GLN A 48 -58.81 7.73 11.28
CA GLN A 48 -60.19 8.20 11.29
C GLN A 48 -60.73 8.32 12.73
N GLU A 49 -60.53 7.31 13.57
CA GLU A 49 -60.97 7.33 14.97
C GLU A 49 -60.30 8.45 15.78
N LEU A 50 -59.01 8.71 15.56
CA LEU A 50 -58.30 9.83 16.18
C LEU A 50 -58.84 11.20 15.72
N ARG A 51 -59.22 11.34 14.44
CA ARG A 51 -59.85 12.55 13.89
C ARG A 51 -61.24 12.78 14.49
N GLU A 52 -62.05 11.72 14.60
CA GLU A 52 -63.39 11.77 15.20
C GLU A 52 -63.35 12.16 16.69
N GLN A 53 -62.30 11.76 17.41
CA GLN A 53 -62.07 12.11 18.82
C GLN A 53 -61.35 13.45 19.04
N ASN A 54 -61.08 14.23 17.99
CA ASN A 54 -60.31 15.49 18.03
C ASN A 54 -58.91 15.35 18.69
N LEU A 55 -58.27 14.18 18.54
CA LEU A 55 -56.91 13.93 19.06
C LEU A 55 -55.84 14.29 18.01
N PRO A 56 -54.65 14.78 18.43
CA PRO A 56 -53.59 15.12 17.49
C PRO A 56 -53.01 13.85 16.85
N LEU A 57 -52.80 13.87 15.52
CA LEU A 57 -52.25 12.76 14.72
C LEU A 57 -50.74 12.59 14.93
N THR A 58 -50.33 12.44 16.19
CA THR A 58 -48.95 12.28 16.63
C THR A 58 -48.63 10.81 16.90
N PRO A 59 -47.37 10.38 16.78
CA PRO A 59 -46.96 9.01 17.10
C PRO A 59 -47.38 8.54 18.50
N ILE A 60 -47.43 9.46 19.48
CA ILE A 60 -47.87 9.17 20.86
C ILE A 60 -49.38 8.86 20.92
N ALA A 61 -50.21 9.57 20.14
CA ALA A 61 -51.65 9.31 20.07
C ALA A 61 -51.94 7.96 19.40
N TYR A 62 -51.27 7.66 18.28
CA TYR A 62 -51.35 6.33 17.64
C TYR A 62 -50.87 5.22 18.58
N PHE A 63 -49.83 5.46 19.37
CA PHE A 63 -49.35 4.50 20.37
C PHE A 63 -50.38 4.22 21.47
N GLY A 64 -51.00 5.25 22.03
CA GLY A 64 -52.07 5.09 23.02
C GLY A 64 -53.25 4.28 22.48
N ALA A 65 -53.72 4.62 21.28
CA ALA A 65 -54.81 3.92 20.60
C ALA A 65 -54.46 2.46 20.28
N THR A 66 -53.23 2.19 19.83
CA THR A 66 -52.74 0.84 19.51
C THR A 66 -52.69 -0.03 20.77
N CYS A 67 -52.08 0.47 21.84
CA CYS A 67 -51.95 -0.29 23.08
C CYS A 67 -53.32 -0.56 23.73
N SER A 68 -54.24 0.41 23.73
CA SER A 68 -55.59 0.20 24.26
C SER A 68 -56.39 -0.82 23.44
N SER A 69 -56.27 -0.77 22.11
CA SER A 69 -56.93 -1.73 21.22
C SER A 69 -56.36 -3.14 21.38
N LEU A 70 -55.04 -3.27 21.51
CA LEU A 70 -54.38 -4.55 21.76
C LEU A 70 -54.77 -5.16 23.10
N ASP A 71 -54.81 -4.38 24.18
CA ASP A 71 -55.18 -4.85 25.53
C ASP A 71 -56.65 -5.35 25.59
N ARG A 72 -57.55 -4.64 24.91
CA ARG A 72 -58.96 -5.04 24.78
C ARG A 72 -59.12 -6.34 24.01
N LEU A 73 -58.41 -6.48 22.88
CA LEU A 73 -58.52 -7.66 22.01
C LEU A 73 -57.74 -8.86 22.55
N SER A 74 -56.63 -8.67 23.26
CA SER A 74 -55.87 -9.77 23.87
C SER A 74 -56.61 -10.44 25.03
N SER A 75 -57.55 -9.72 25.66
CA SER A 75 -58.41 -10.21 26.74
C SER A 75 -59.63 -11.01 26.26
N GLN A 76 -59.92 -11.02 24.95
CA GLN A 76 -61.06 -11.72 24.36
C GLN A 76 -60.64 -13.05 23.71
N PRO A 77 -61.35 -14.17 23.97
CA PRO A 77 -60.97 -15.50 23.49
C PRO A 77 -61.12 -15.73 21.97
N ASP A 78 -61.95 -14.94 21.27
CA ASP A 78 -62.25 -15.10 19.82
C ASP A 78 -61.80 -13.90 18.97
N SER A 79 -60.70 -13.24 19.35
CA SER A 79 -60.22 -12.07 18.63
C SER A 79 -59.65 -12.42 17.24
N PRO A 80 -59.99 -11.64 16.19
CA PRO A 80 -59.51 -11.90 14.84
C PRO A 80 -57.98 -11.78 14.75
N PRO A 81 -57.25 -12.85 14.38
CA PRO A 81 -55.79 -12.90 14.45
C PRO A 81 -55.11 -11.88 13.52
N HIS A 82 -55.76 -11.51 12.41
CA HIS A 82 -55.26 -10.53 11.45
C HIS A 82 -55.32 -9.08 11.97
N VAL A 83 -56.26 -8.75 12.87
CA VAL A 83 -56.34 -7.43 13.50
C VAL A 83 -55.25 -7.30 14.57
N ILE A 84 -55.07 -8.35 15.39
CA ILE A 84 -53.97 -8.41 16.37
C ILE A 84 -52.61 -8.30 15.66
N GLN A 85 -52.44 -8.97 14.52
CA GLN A 85 -51.25 -8.86 13.69
C GLN A 85 -50.98 -7.41 13.28
N SER A 86 -51.96 -6.77 12.66
CA SER A 86 -51.81 -5.39 12.16
C SER A 86 -51.49 -4.42 13.29
N LEU A 87 -52.19 -4.51 14.43
CA LEU A 87 -51.93 -3.68 15.60
C LEU A 87 -50.55 -3.95 16.23
N THR A 88 -50.09 -5.20 16.28
CA THR A 88 -48.77 -5.53 16.83
C THR A 88 -47.65 -5.04 15.90
N THR A 89 -47.84 -5.12 14.59
CA THR A 89 -46.90 -4.54 13.62
C THR A 89 -46.85 -3.02 13.73
N ILE A 90 -48.00 -2.34 13.84
CA ILE A 90 -48.06 -0.89 14.10
C ILE A 90 -47.30 -0.54 15.38
N LEU A 91 -47.52 -1.29 16.47
CA LEU A 91 -46.81 -1.08 17.74
C LEU A 91 -45.28 -1.19 17.56
N SER A 92 -44.80 -2.19 16.81
CA SER A 92 -43.37 -2.39 16.55
C SER A 92 -42.73 -1.24 15.76
N LEU A 93 -43.50 -0.58 14.89
CA LEU A 93 -43.07 0.58 14.10
C LEU A 93 -43.13 1.89 14.89
N LEU A 94 -44.05 1.97 15.86
CA LEU A 94 -44.23 3.15 16.71
C LEU A 94 -43.16 3.25 17.80
N LEU A 95 -42.79 2.13 18.41
CA LEU A 95 -41.89 2.10 19.57
C LEU A 95 -40.58 2.88 19.37
N PRO A 96 -39.83 2.72 18.26
CA PRO A 96 -38.62 3.50 18.00
C PRO A 96 -38.84 5.02 17.87
N ARG A 97 -40.06 5.47 17.55
CA ARG A 97 -40.41 6.88 17.32
C ARG A 97 -40.92 7.59 18.59
N ILE A 98 -40.98 6.88 19.72
CA ILE A 98 -41.50 7.43 20.98
C ILE A 98 -40.33 7.84 21.88
N HIS A 99 -40.44 9.01 22.49
CA HIS A 99 -39.45 9.50 23.44
C HIS A 99 -39.25 8.52 24.62
N VAL A 100 -38.00 8.18 24.94
CA VAL A 100 -37.63 7.17 25.95
C VAL A 100 -38.29 7.42 27.32
N ALA A 101 -38.48 8.69 27.70
CA ALA A 101 -39.15 9.05 28.96
C ALA A 101 -40.61 8.55 29.04
N VAL A 102 -41.33 8.50 27.91
CA VAL A 102 -42.70 7.98 27.84
C VAL A 102 -42.69 6.45 27.94
N LEU A 103 -41.75 5.81 27.24
CA LEU A 103 -41.56 4.36 27.28
C LEU A 103 -41.20 3.88 28.69
N LYS A 104 -40.40 4.64 29.45
CA LYS A 104 -40.12 4.31 30.86
C LYS A 104 -41.37 4.38 31.76
N LYS A 105 -42.25 5.36 31.56
CA LYS A 105 -43.47 5.52 32.37
C LYS A 105 -44.57 4.50 32.05
N LYS A 106 -44.64 4.04 30.79
CA LYS A 106 -45.68 3.12 30.30
C LYS A 106 -45.14 1.73 29.95
N GLY A 107 -43.85 1.47 30.23
CA GLY A 107 -43.13 0.27 29.80
C GLY A 107 -43.76 -1.02 30.28
N ASP A 108 -44.15 -1.09 31.56
CA ASP A 108 -44.75 -2.28 32.16
C ASP A 108 -46.07 -2.68 31.47
N PHE A 109 -46.90 -1.69 31.15
CA PHE A 109 -48.17 -1.90 30.45
C PHE A 109 -47.93 -2.46 29.04
N VAL A 110 -47.02 -1.85 28.29
CA VAL A 110 -46.68 -2.28 26.92
C VAL A 110 -46.01 -3.65 26.94
N SER A 111 -45.14 -3.90 27.91
CA SER A 111 -44.48 -5.17 28.12
C SER A 111 -45.48 -6.28 28.40
N THR A 112 -46.45 -6.03 29.28
CA THR A 112 -47.52 -6.98 29.61
C THR A 112 -48.41 -7.25 28.40
N THR A 113 -48.71 -6.21 27.62
CA THR A 113 -49.47 -6.33 26.37
C THR A 113 -48.71 -7.15 25.32
N ALA A 114 -47.41 -6.90 25.14
CA ALA A 114 -46.58 -7.68 24.22
C ALA A 114 -46.45 -9.14 24.66
N LEU A 115 -46.28 -9.39 25.96
CA LEU A 115 -46.21 -10.75 26.53
C LEU A 115 -47.52 -11.52 26.36
N THR A 116 -48.67 -10.88 26.59
CA THR A 116 -49.98 -11.52 26.41
C THR A 116 -50.20 -11.89 24.95
N VAL A 117 -49.90 -10.98 24.02
CA VAL A 117 -49.98 -11.23 22.57
C VAL A 117 -49.08 -12.40 22.15
N LEU A 118 -47.86 -12.48 22.68
CA LEU A 118 -46.92 -13.57 22.37
C LEU A 118 -47.30 -14.92 23.00
N ARG A 119 -48.23 -14.96 23.95
CA ARG A 119 -48.69 -16.19 24.63
C ARG A 119 -50.03 -16.71 24.10
N LEU A 120 -50.67 -16.02 23.16
CA LEU A 120 -51.90 -16.47 22.53
C LEU A 120 -51.67 -17.76 21.73
N ASN A 121 -52.64 -18.68 21.75
CA ASN A 121 -52.51 -20.00 21.11
C ASN A 121 -52.63 -19.96 19.57
N SER A 122 -53.27 -18.94 19.01
CA SER A 122 -53.56 -18.80 17.57
C SER A 122 -52.92 -17.54 16.98
N VAL A 123 -51.59 -17.55 16.85
CA VAL A 123 -50.82 -16.36 16.45
C VAL A 123 -50.06 -16.62 15.15
N THR A 124 -50.13 -15.67 14.23
CA THR A 124 -49.39 -15.72 12.95
C THR A 124 -47.89 -15.44 13.16
N GLU A 125 -47.06 -15.86 12.21
CA GLU A 125 -45.61 -15.61 12.26
C GLU A 125 -45.27 -14.10 12.32
N VAL A 126 -46.07 -13.27 11.65
CA VAL A 126 -45.89 -11.81 11.59
C VAL A 126 -46.17 -11.16 12.95
N THR A 127 -47.20 -11.62 13.66
CA THR A 127 -47.51 -11.13 15.01
C THR A 127 -46.40 -11.47 15.99
N GLN A 128 -45.83 -12.68 15.92
CA GLN A 128 -44.73 -13.07 16.80
C GLN A 128 -43.44 -12.33 16.50
N THR A 129 -43.07 -12.19 15.22
CA THR A 129 -41.89 -11.40 14.83
C THR A 129 -42.03 -9.94 15.25
N SER A 130 -43.21 -9.33 15.07
CA SER A 130 -43.50 -7.97 15.51
C SER A 130 -43.51 -7.84 17.03
N GLY A 131 -44.09 -8.81 17.76
CA GLY A 131 -44.11 -8.84 19.22
C GLY A 131 -42.71 -8.99 19.83
N LEU A 132 -41.85 -9.81 19.22
CA LEU A 132 -40.43 -9.94 19.60
C LEU A 132 -39.68 -8.63 19.40
N LYS A 133 -39.93 -7.90 18.31
CA LYS A 133 -39.36 -6.55 18.10
C LYS A 133 -39.80 -5.58 19.20
N CYS A 134 -41.08 -5.61 19.59
CA CYS A 134 -41.59 -4.80 20.69
C CYS A 134 -40.88 -5.11 22.01
N LEU A 135 -40.80 -6.39 22.39
CA LEU A 135 -40.09 -6.81 23.61
C LEU A 135 -38.61 -6.42 23.58
N ALA A 136 -37.93 -6.64 22.45
CA ALA A 136 -36.52 -6.28 22.31
C ALA A 136 -36.31 -4.77 22.47
N HIS A 137 -37.16 -3.94 21.85
CA HIS A 137 -37.06 -2.48 21.97
C HIS A 137 -37.29 -2.00 23.42
N LEU A 138 -38.24 -2.61 24.14
CA LEU A 138 -38.47 -2.33 25.56
C LEU A 138 -37.27 -2.74 26.43
N LEU A 139 -36.65 -3.88 26.16
CA LEU A 139 -35.43 -4.33 26.86
C LEU A 139 -34.22 -3.40 26.56
N ILE A 140 -34.13 -2.84 25.35
CA ILE A 140 -33.05 -1.93 24.96
C ILE A 140 -33.20 -0.55 25.63
N THR A 141 -34.42 -0.04 25.74
CA THR A 141 -34.75 1.29 26.25
C THR A 141 -35.04 1.34 27.77
N GLY A 142 -35.35 0.19 28.37
CA GLY A 142 -35.66 0.05 29.79
C GLY A 142 -34.48 0.31 30.72
N GLU A 143 -34.77 0.42 32.02
CA GLU A 143 -33.73 0.62 33.04
C GLU A 143 -32.93 -0.67 33.29
N LYS A 144 -31.60 -0.55 33.23
CA LYS A 144 -30.65 -1.68 33.23
C LYS A 144 -29.99 -1.86 34.60
N VAL A 145 -30.76 -1.67 35.67
CA VAL A 145 -30.27 -1.66 37.05
C VAL A 145 -30.46 -3.04 37.70
N ASN A 146 -31.67 -3.60 37.63
CA ASN A 146 -32.02 -4.86 38.26
C ASN A 146 -32.36 -5.94 37.22
N TRP A 147 -31.78 -7.13 37.39
CA TRP A 147 -32.05 -8.26 36.49
C TRP A 147 -33.47 -8.83 36.66
N SER A 148 -34.03 -8.79 37.87
CA SER A 148 -35.38 -9.31 38.17
C SER A 148 -36.43 -8.77 37.19
N ASP A 149 -36.34 -7.47 36.92
CA ASP A 149 -37.34 -6.71 36.17
C ASP A 149 -37.28 -7.04 34.67
N LEU A 150 -36.11 -7.46 34.19
CA LEU A 150 -35.87 -7.83 32.79
C LEU A 150 -35.99 -9.34 32.55
N SER A 151 -35.80 -10.16 33.59
CA SER A 151 -35.64 -11.61 33.49
C SER A 151 -36.82 -12.33 32.83
N GLN A 152 -38.06 -11.92 33.14
CA GLN A 152 -39.26 -12.52 32.56
C GLN A 152 -39.38 -12.24 31.06
N ASN A 153 -39.19 -10.98 30.67
CA ASN A 153 -39.25 -10.54 29.27
C ASN A 153 -38.13 -11.18 28.45
N TYR A 154 -36.92 -11.18 29.01
CA TYR A 154 -35.76 -11.80 28.40
C TYR A 154 -35.94 -13.32 28.26
N GLY A 155 -36.47 -13.99 29.28
CA GLY A 155 -36.74 -15.44 29.25
C GLY A 155 -37.75 -15.84 28.18
N VAL A 156 -38.81 -15.04 27.95
CA VAL A 156 -39.76 -15.28 26.85
C VAL A 156 -39.07 -15.12 25.50
N MET A 157 -38.24 -14.08 25.32
CA MET A 157 -37.46 -13.90 24.09
C MET A 157 -36.51 -15.09 23.84
N LEU A 158 -35.82 -15.58 24.87
CA LEU A 158 -34.94 -16.75 24.76
C LEU A 158 -35.70 -18.02 24.33
N GLY A 159 -36.95 -18.17 24.74
CA GLY A 159 -37.79 -19.31 24.35
C GLY A 159 -38.02 -19.43 22.84
N TYR A 160 -37.93 -18.31 22.10
CA TYR A 160 -38.10 -18.29 20.64
C TYR A 160 -36.80 -18.57 19.85
N LEU A 161 -35.65 -18.73 20.53
CA LEU A 161 -34.38 -19.07 19.86
C LEU A 161 -34.41 -20.44 19.19
N THR A 162 -35.23 -21.36 19.70
CA THR A 162 -35.40 -22.72 19.19
C THR A 162 -36.75 -22.95 18.52
N ASP A 163 -37.47 -21.88 18.14
CA ASP A 163 -38.76 -22.00 17.45
C ASP A 163 -38.59 -22.77 16.12
N SER A 164 -39.53 -23.67 15.83
CA SER A 164 -39.54 -24.46 14.59
C SER A 164 -39.59 -23.60 13.32
N ARG A 165 -40.23 -22.42 13.38
CA ARG A 165 -40.46 -21.53 12.23
C ARG A 165 -39.24 -20.64 11.99
N PRO A 166 -38.63 -20.66 10.79
CA PRO A 166 -37.36 -19.99 10.52
C PRO A 166 -37.43 -18.47 10.62
N LYS A 167 -38.55 -17.84 10.23
CA LYS A 167 -38.73 -16.37 10.29
C LYS A 167 -38.76 -15.86 11.74
N VAL A 168 -39.51 -16.55 12.60
CA VAL A 168 -39.63 -16.22 14.03
C VAL A 168 -38.28 -16.40 14.72
N ARG A 169 -37.61 -17.52 14.43
CA ARG A 169 -36.28 -17.82 14.96
C ARG A 169 -35.22 -16.79 14.54
N ARG A 170 -35.11 -16.47 13.25
CA ARG A 170 -34.17 -15.44 12.73
C ARG A 170 -34.44 -14.08 13.38
N GLN A 171 -35.70 -13.69 13.53
CA GLN A 171 -36.06 -12.45 14.22
C GLN A 171 -35.64 -12.47 15.70
N SER A 172 -35.81 -13.60 16.39
CA SER A 172 -35.38 -13.76 17.78
C SER A 172 -33.86 -13.62 17.93
N HIS A 173 -33.07 -14.16 16.99
CA HIS A 173 -31.61 -14.05 16.97
C HIS A 173 -31.16 -12.59 16.79
N VAL A 174 -31.78 -11.86 15.85
CA VAL A 174 -31.53 -10.43 15.64
C VAL A 174 -31.89 -9.60 16.88
N CYS A 175 -33.05 -9.86 17.48
CA CYS A 175 -33.49 -9.21 18.71
C CYS A 175 -32.51 -9.46 19.86
N LEU A 176 -32.06 -10.70 20.05
CA LEU A 176 -31.08 -11.07 21.07
C LEU A 176 -29.77 -10.27 20.92
N ARG A 177 -29.24 -10.18 19.70
CA ARG A 177 -28.03 -9.40 19.39
C ARG A 177 -28.19 -7.94 19.78
N GLY A 178 -29.29 -7.30 19.40
CA GLY A 178 -29.57 -5.90 19.72
C GLY A 178 -29.68 -5.65 21.23
N VAL A 179 -30.35 -6.54 21.95
CA VAL A 179 -30.48 -6.46 23.41
C VAL A 179 -29.13 -6.59 24.11
N LEU A 180 -28.32 -7.60 23.74
CA LEU A 180 -26.98 -7.81 24.31
C LEU A 180 -26.05 -6.64 24.03
N GLN A 181 -26.10 -6.07 22.83
CA GLN A 181 -25.31 -4.89 22.49
C GLN A 181 -25.65 -3.72 23.41
N SER A 182 -26.93 -3.54 23.75
CA SER A 182 -27.37 -2.49 24.69
C SER A 182 -27.02 -2.78 26.16
N PHE A 183 -26.74 -4.04 26.52
CA PHE A 183 -26.37 -4.45 27.88
C PHE A 183 -24.87 -4.32 28.15
N ARG A 184 -24.03 -4.06 27.13
CA ARG A 184 -22.59 -3.90 27.34
C ARG A 184 -22.31 -2.76 28.33
N GLY A 185 -21.42 -3.02 29.29
CA GLY A 185 -21.06 -2.07 30.35
C GLY A 185 -22.08 -1.93 31.47
N THR A 186 -23.15 -2.74 31.49
CA THR A 186 -24.19 -2.72 32.54
C THR A 186 -24.15 -3.99 33.40
N PRO A 187 -24.64 -3.95 34.66
CA PRO A 187 -24.61 -5.12 35.56
C PRO A 187 -25.51 -6.26 35.08
N VAL A 188 -26.49 -6.00 34.20
CA VAL A 188 -27.42 -6.99 33.67
C VAL A 188 -26.82 -7.90 32.59
N LEU A 189 -25.62 -7.60 32.08
CA LEU A 189 -24.96 -8.41 31.05
C LEU A 189 -24.60 -9.82 31.54
N ALA A 190 -24.06 -9.92 32.75
CA ALA A 190 -23.65 -11.20 33.34
C ALA A 190 -24.84 -12.19 33.47
N PRO A 191 -25.96 -11.84 34.12
CA PRO A 191 -27.11 -12.74 34.22
C PRO A 191 -27.81 -12.99 32.87
N ALA A 192 -27.81 -12.03 31.94
CA ALA A 192 -28.28 -12.26 30.57
C ALA A 192 -27.45 -13.33 29.83
N SER A 193 -26.13 -13.24 29.96
CA SER A 193 -25.20 -14.21 29.37
C SER A 193 -25.34 -15.60 30.00
N GLU A 194 -25.58 -15.64 31.31
CA GLU A 194 -25.80 -16.89 32.06
C GLU A 194 -27.10 -17.58 31.60
N ALA A 195 -28.17 -16.83 31.35
CA ALA A 195 -29.41 -17.39 30.84
C ALA A 195 -29.25 -18.06 29.45
N ILE A 196 -28.45 -17.48 28.55
CA ILE A 196 -28.10 -18.10 27.26
C ILE A 196 -27.28 -19.39 27.48
N THR A 197 -26.31 -19.34 28.39
CA THR A 197 -25.43 -20.47 28.69
C THR A 197 -26.23 -21.64 29.25
N ASN A 198 -27.12 -21.39 30.22
CA ASN A 198 -28.00 -22.40 30.82
C ASN A 198 -28.96 -22.99 29.79
N LEU A 199 -29.47 -22.18 28.86
CA LEU A 199 -30.31 -22.66 27.76
C LEU A 199 -29.53 -23.62 26.86
N PHE A 200 -28.31 -23.26 26.50
CA PHE A 200 -27.43 -24.09 25.68
C PHE A 200 -27.08 -25.41 26.37
N GLU A 201 -26.69 -25.37 27.64
CA GLU A 201 -26.41 -26.56 28.46
C GLU A 201 -27.61 -27.50 28.56
N ARG A 202 -28.81 -26.95 28.77
CA ARG A 202 -30.04 -27.75 28.81
C ARG A 202 -30.26 -28.52 27.51
N PHE A 203 -30.10 -27.88 26.35
CA PHE A 203 -30.28 -28.55 25.06
C PHE A 203 -29.15 -29.52 24.74
N LEU A 204 -27.91 -29.25 25.16
CA LEU A 204 -26.80 -30.21 25.07
C LEU A 204 -27.08 -31.48 25.87
N LEU A 205 -27.61 -31.36 27.09
CA LEU A 205 -27.99 -32.51 27.93
C LEU A 205 -29.15 -33.33 27.33
N LEU A 206 -30.10 -32.66 26.67
CA LEU A 206 -31.19 -33.32 25.95
C LEU A 206 -30.68 -34.07 24.71
N ALA A 207 -29.76 -33.47 23.96
CA ALA A 207 -29.13 -34.09 22.79
C ALA A 207 -28.25 -35.31 23.18
N GLY A 208 -27.60 -35.27 24.35
CA GLY A 208 -26.72 -36.32 24.87
C GLY A 208 -27.42 -37.59 25.37
N GLY A 209 -28.75 -37.64 25.41
CA GLY A 209 -29.51 -38.88 25.65
C GLY A 209 -29.61 -39.31 27.12
N SER A 210 -29.89 -38.38 28.04
CA SER A 210 -30.17 -38.74 29.45
C SER A 210 -31.56 -39.37 29.68
N ASN A 211 -32.48 -39.33 28.69
CA ASN A 211 -33.81 -39.94 28.75
C ASN A 211 -34.00 -41.02 27.68
N THR A 212 -34.60 -42.15 28.08
CA THR A 212 -34.79 -43.40 27.32
C THR A 212 -35.77 -43.32 26.12
N ASN A 213 -36.21 -42.13 25.70
CA ASN A 213 -37.12 -41.93 24.57
C ASN A 213 -36.35 -41.47 23.32
N SER A 214 -36.26 -42.33 22.30
CA SER A 214 -35.47 -42.11 21.08
C SER A 214 -35.80 -40.83 20.28
N ASN A 215 -37.01 -40.28 20.43
CA ASN A 215 -37.42 -39.05 19.74
C ASN A 215 -36.88 -37.76 20.39
N GLU A 216 -36.63 -37.75 21.71
CA GLU A 216 -36.19 -36.54 22.44
C GLU A 216 -34.75 -36.14 22.07
N GLY A 217 -33.86 -37.11 21.86
CA GLY A 217 -32.47 -36.85 21.49
C GLY A 217 -32.33 -36.17 20.12
N SER A 218 -33.12 -36.59 19.12
CA SER A 218 -33.09 -35.99 17.78
C SER A 218 -33.59 -34.53 17.78
N LYS A 219 -34.63 -34.26 18.56
CA LYS A 219 -35.18 -32.91 18.73
C LYS A 219 -34.21 -32.01 19.49
N GLY A 220 -33.60 -32.51 20.57
CA GLY A 220 -32.57 -31.80 21.32
C GLY A 220 -31.37 -31.44 20.45
N ALA A 221 -30.91 -32.36 19.59
CA ALA A 221 -29.82 -32.09 18.65
C ALA A 221 -30.16 -30.97 17.66
N GLN A 222 -31.39 -30.93 17.14
CA GLN A 222 -31.84 -29.85 16.26
C GLN A 222 -31.92 -28.50 16.99
N GLU A 223 -32.38 -28.49 18.24
CA GLU A 223 -32.43 -27.31 19.10
C GLU A 223 -31.03 -26.78 19.42
N VAL A 224 -30.04 -27.66 19.63
CA VAL A 224 -28.62 -27.27 19.76
C VAL A 224 -28.14 -26.52 18.51
N LEU A 225 -28.46 -27.00 17.30
CA LEU A 225 -28.08 -26.31 16.07
C LEU A 225 -28.67 -24.90 15.99
N TYR A 226 -29.92 -24.73 16.42
CA TYR A 226 -30.58 -23.42 16.45
C TYR A 226 -29.97 -22.46 17.46
N VAL A 227 -29.55 -22.96 18.62
CA VAL A 227 -28.81 -22.15 19.60
C VAL A 227 -27.42 -21.80 19.08
N LEU A 228 -26.73 -22.72 18.38
CA LEU A 228 -25.45 -22.43 17.73
C LEU A 228 -25.59 -21.32 16.67
N ASP A 229 -26.67 -21.32 15.89
CA ASP A 229 -26.97 -20.25 14.93
C ASP A 229 -27.16 -18.89 15.64
N ALA A 230 -27.80 -18.87 16.82
CA ALA A 230 -27.93 -17.66 17.64
C ALA A 230 -26.59 -17.20 18.24
N LEU A 231 -25.77 -18.16 18.68
CA LEU A 231 -24.47 -17.91 19.29
C LEU A 231 -23.48 -17.25 18.34
N LYS A 232 -23.65 -17.42 17.02
CA LYS A 232 -22.84 -16.75 16.01
C LYS A 232 -22.70 -15.25 16.27
N ASP A 233 -23.83 -14.57 16.43
CA ASP A 233 -23.86 -13.11 16.59
C ASP A 233 -23.90 -12.66 18.05
N SER A 234 -24.31 -13.56 18.97
CA SER A 234 -24.42 -13.22 20.40
C SER A 234 -23.13 -13.44 21.18
N LEU A 235 -22.34 -14.47 20.85
CA LEU A 235 -21.15 -14.86 21.61
C LEU A 235 -20.12 -13.73 21.78
N PRO A 236 -19.80 -12.90 20.76
CA PRO A 236 -18.87 -11.78 20.93
C PRO A 236 -19.38 -10.68 21.89
N LEU A 237 -20.68 -10.65 22.16
CA LEU A 237 -21.34 -9.64 23.00
C LEU A 237 -21.55 -10.12 24.45
N MET A 238 -21.32 -11.40 24.74
CA MET A 238 -21.54 -12.00 26.07
C MET A 238 -20.43 -11.64 27.06
N SER A 239 -20.71 -11.86 28.35
CA SER A 239 -19.71 -11.74 29.41
C SER A 239 -18.58 -12.77 29.27
N MET A 240 -17.37 -12.40 29.69
CA MET A 240 -16.16 -13.22 29.65
C MET A 240 -16.33 -14.63 30.22
N LYS A 241 -16.94 -14.72 31.40
CA LYS A 241 -17.15 -15.99 32.11
C LYS A 241 -18.01 -16.95 31.28
N CYS A 242 -19.15 -16.47 30.80
CA CYS A 242 -20.09 -17.27 30.02
C CYS A 242 -19.53 -17.63 28.64
N GLY A 243 -18.87 -16.67 27.98
CA GLY A 243 -18.18 -16.91 26.71
C GLY A 243 -17.12 -18.02 26.85
N THR A 244 -16.32 -17.99 27.91
CA THR A 244 -15.33 -19.05 28.19
C THR A 244 -15.97 -20.42 28.40
N THR A 245 -17.12 -20.49 29.09
CA THR A 245 -17.88 -21.75 29.25
C THR A 245 -18.38 -22.28 27.90
N ILE A 246 -18.94 -21.42 27.05
CA ILE A 246 -19.41 -21.81 25.71
C ILE A 246 -18.25 -22.32 24.85
N LEU A 247 -17.08 -21.64 24.90
CA LEU A 247 -15.89 -22.09 24.20
C LEU A 247 -15.42 -23.49 24.66
N LYS A 248 -15.55 -23.83 25.95
CA LYS A 248 -15.28 -25.19 26.43
C LYS A 248 -16.23 -26.23 25.81
N TYR A 249 -17.52 -25.90 25.65
CA TYR A 249 -18.47 -26.77 24.94
C TYR A 249 -18.19 -26.84 23.44
N TYR A 250 -17.69 -25.77 22.82
CA TYR A 250 -17.28 -25.82 21.42
C TYR A 250 -16.17 -26.85 21.20
N LYS A 251 -15.27 -27.03 22.16
CA LYS A 251 -14.21 -28.04 22.09
C LYS A 251 -14.79 -29.45 21.99
N THR A 252 -15.71 -29.79 22.90
CA THR A 252 -16.36 -31.10 22.91
C THR A 252 -17.23 -31.31 21.68
N LEU A 253 -17.86 -30.26 21.14
CA LEU A 253 -18.63 -30.33 19.90
C LEU A 253 -17.76 -30.54 18.65
N LEU A 254 -16.57 -29.94 18.60
CA LEU A 254 -15.61 -30.15 17.51
C LEU A 254 -15.06 -31.59 17.50
N GLU A 255 -14.90 -32.22 18.67
CA GLU A 255 -14.49 -33.63 18.80
C GLU A 255 -15.47 -34.60 18.14
N LEU A 256 -16.75 -34.22 17.96
CA LEU A 256 -17.76 -35.05 17.30
C LEU A 256 -17.55 -35.17 15.78
N ARG A 257 -16.76 -34.27 15.16
CA ARG A 257 -16.45 -34.24 13.71
C ARG A 257 -17.69 -34.26 12.79
N GLN A 258 -18.79 -33.67 13.23
CA GLN A 258 -20.02 -33.54 12.44
C GLN A 258 -20.00 -32.25 11.61
N PRO A 259 -20.03 -32.28 10.26
CA PRO A 259 -19.83 -31.09 9.41
C PRO A 259 -20.81 -29.94 9.72
N LEU A 260 -22.06 -30.26 10.01
CA LEU A 260 -23.11 -29.27 10.33
C LEU A 260 -22.88 -28.55 11.67
N VAL A 261 -22.23 -29.23 12.62
CA VAL A 261 -21.89 -28.66 13.93
C VAL A 261 -20.60 -27.85 13.81
N THR A 262 -19.57 -28.44 13.18
CA THR A 262 -18.28 -27.80 12.93
C THR A 262 -18.47 -26.45 12.25
N ARG A 263 -19.23 -26.38 11.15
CA ARG A 263 -19.47 -25.11 10.43
C ARG A 263 -20.05 -24.01 11.30
N ARG A 264 -21.04 -24.32 12.15
CA ARG A 264 -21.68 -23.32 13.03
C ARG A 264 -20.74 -22.87 14.14
N VAL A 265 -19.99 -23.80 14.72
CA VAL A 265 -18.98 -23.49 15.73
C VAL A 265 -17.89 -22.59 15.12
N THR A 266 -17.39 -22.93 13.94
CA THR A 266 -16.33 -22.18 13.27
C THR A 266 -16.80 -20.79 12.81
N ASP A 267 -18.04 -20.65 12.33
CA ASP A 267 -18.65 -19.35 11.99
C ASP A 267 -18.71 -18.42 13.22
N SER A 268 -19.15 -18.95 14.36
CA SER A 268 -19.16 -18.21 15.64
C SER A 268 -17.76 -17.82 16.10
N LEU A 269 -16.78 -18.73 15.97
CA LEU A 269 -15.39 -18.46 16.34
C LEU A 269 -14.77 -17.38 15.48
N ASN A 270 -15.04 -17.36 14.17
CA ASN A 270 -14.52 -16.32 13.28
C ASN A 270 -15.03 -14.93 13.69
N LEU A 271 -16.31 -14.80 14.02
CA LEU A 271 -16.86 -13.54 14.50
C LEU A 271 -16.23 -13.12 15.84
N VAL A 272 -16.00 -14.08 16.75
CA VAL A 272 -15.26 -13.84 17.99
C VAL A 272 -13.83 -13.35 17.74
N CYS A 273 -13.13 -13.88 16.75
CA CYS A 273 -11.75 -13.46 16.44
C CYS A 273 -11.68 -12.07 15.79
N THR A 274 -12.68 -11.71 15.00
CA THR A 274 -12.73 -10.40 14.31
C THR A 274 -13.26 -9.26 15.19
N TYR A 275 -14.11 -9.56 16.17
CA TYR A 275 -14.75 -8.53 17.00
C TYR A 275 -13.82 -8.04 18.14
N PRO A 276 -13.88 -6.74 18.53
CA PRO A 276 -13.17 -6.22 19.70
C PRO A 276 -13.89 -6.60 21.01
N ASN A 277 -13.81 -7.89 21.36
CA ASN A 277 -14.26 -8.44 22.63
C ASN A 277 -13.09 -8.88 23.52
N GLU A 278 -13.36 -9.00 24.80
CA GLU A 278 -12.53 -9.74 25.75
C GLU A 278 -12.92 -11.22 25.62
N VAL A 279 -11.94 -12.12 25.51
CA VAL A 279 -12.12 -13.59 25.51
C VAL A 279 -10.96 -14.24 26.26
N SER A 280 -11.19 -15.40 26.89
CA SER A 280 -10.11 -16.21 27.46
C SER A 280 -9.13 -16.66 26.38
N ALA A 281 -7.91 -16.13 26.42
CA ALA A 281 -6.84 -16.47 25.47
C ALA A 281 -6.48 -17.97 25.52
N GLU A 282 -6.47 -18.56 26.72
CA GLU A 282 -6.15 -19.98 26.93
C GLU A 282 -7.15 -20.90 26.24
N THR A 283 -8.45 -20.67 26.49
CA THR A 283 -9.50 -21.51 25.93
C THR A 283 -9.62 -21.35 24.42
N LEU A 284 -9.46 -20.11 23.92
CA LEU A 284 -9.44 -19.85 22.48
C LEU A 284 -8.25 -20.54 21.81
N LEU A 285 -7.06 -20.50 22.40
CA LEU A 285 -5.89 -21.15 21.85
C LEU A 285 -6.01 -22.68 21.84
N GLU A 286 -6.57 -23.27 22.90
CA GLU A 286 -6.84 -24.72 22.92
C GLU A 286 -7.79 -25.15 21.80
N LEU A 287 -8.84 -24.37 21.54
CA LEU A 287 -9.76 -24.61 20.44
C LEU A 287 -9.07 -24.52 19.09
N LEU A 288 -8.32 -23.44 18.84
CA LEU A 288 -7.57 -23.27 17.59
C LEU A 288 -6.54 -24.39 17.41
N SER A 289 -5.90 -24.84 18.50
CA SER A 289 -4.97 -25.97 18.47
C SER A 289 -5.68 -27.28 18.13
N SER A 290 -6.87 -27.53 18.70
CA SER A 290 -7.67 -28.72 18.38
C SER A 290 -8.14 -28.72 16.93
N LEU A 291 -8.52 -27.55 16.41
CA LEU A 291 -8.90 -27.37 15.02
C LEU A 291 -7.70 -27.58 14.09
N ALA A 292 -6.54 -27.01 14.42
CA ALA A 292 -5.29 -27.23 13.68
C ALA A 292 -4.90 -28.72 13.62
N LEU A 293 -5.02 -29.45 14.74
CA LEU A 293 -4.75 -30.89 14.78
C LEU A 293 -5.78 -31.75 14.03
N SER A 294 -6.97 -31.21 13.75
CA SER A 294 -8.01 -31.89 12.99
C SER A 294 -7.87 -31.71 11.49
N VAL A 295 -7.12 -30.70 11.04
CA VAL A 295 -6.83 -30.46 9.63
C VAL A 295 -5.98 -31.61 9.10
N SER A 296 -6.40 -32.17 7.97
CA SER A 296 -5.65 -33.17 7.23
C SER A 296 -5.56 -32.75 5.77
N ALA A 297 -4.43 -33.02 5.12
CA ALA A 297 -4.28 -32.84 3.67
C ALA A 297 -5.29 -33.65 2.84
N ASN A 298 -5.90 -34.70 3.42
CA ASN A 298 -6.91 -35.54 2.77
C ASN A 298 -8.36 -35.03 2.97
N GLU A 299 -8.55 -33.86 3.55
CA GLU A 299 -9.88 -33.24 3.69
C GLU A 299 -10.46 -32.95 2.30
N THR A 300 -11.64 -33.49 1.99
CA THR A 300 -12.25 -33.37 0.65
C THR A 300 -12.99 -32.05 0.43
N SER A 301 -13.17 -31.24 1.48
CA SER A 301 -13.94 -30.01 1.45
C SER A 301 -13.05 -28.77 1.31
N ALA A 302 -12.92 -28.26 0.09
CA ALA A 302 -12.25 -26.99 -0.20
C ALA A 302 -12.72 -25.85 0.71
N VAL A 303 -14.04 -25.71 0.88
CA VAL A 303 -14.66 -24.65 1.70
C VAL A 303 -14.22 -24.75 3.16
N SER A 304 -14.15 -25.97 3.72
CA SER A 304 -13.73 -26.17 5.10
C SER A 304 -12.27 -25.80 5.29
N MET A 305 -11.40 -26.18 4.36
CA MET A 305 -9.97 -25.84 4.40
C MET A 305 -9.73 -24.34 4.28
N THR A 306 -10.36 -23.67 3.32
CA THR A 306 -10.31 -22.21 3.14
C THR A 306 -10.74 -21.49 4.42
N PHE A 307 -11.84 -21.95 5.04
CA PHE A 307 -12.33 -21.36 6.28
C PHE A 307 -11.38 -21.60 7.45
N ASN A 308 -10.89 -22.83 7.62
CA ASN A 308 -9.95 -23.19 8.67
C ASN A 308 -8.67 -22.36 8.59
N ALA A 309 -8.10 -22.16 7.39
CA ALA A 309 -6.92 -21.31 7.20
C ALA A 309 -7.17 -19.87 7.67
N ARG A 310 -8.29 -19.27 7.27
CA ARG A 310 -8.68 -17.90 7.67
C ARG A 310 -8.89 -17.79 9.18
N LEU A 311 -9.61 -18.75 9.77
CA LEU A 311 -9.89 -18.79 11.21
C LEU A 311 -8.61 -18.95 12.03
N LEU A 312 -7.69 -19.83 11.61
CA LEU A 312 -6.41 -20.02 12.27
C LEU A 312 -5.59 -18.72 12.25
N SER A 313 -5.58 -18.00 11.12
CA SER A 313 -4.90 -16.72 11.02
C SER A 313 -5.51 -15.64 11.92
N SER A 314 -6.81 -15.35 11.77
CA SER A 314 -7.48 -14.32 12.58
C SER A 314 -7.48 -14.67 14.07
N GLY A 315 -7.63 -15.96 14.39
CA GLY A 315 -7.62 -16.47 15.74
C GLY A 315 -6.27 -16.33 16.41
N MET A 316 -5.17 -16.70 15.73
CA MET A 316 -3.83 -16.56 16.29
C MET A 316 -3.44 -15.09 16.50
N ILE A 317 -3.81 -14.19 15.58
CA ILE A 317 -3.61 -12.75 15.75
C ILE A 317 -4.37 -12.22 16.98
N LYS A 318 -5.63 -12.63 17.14
CA LYS A 318 -6.44 -12.28 18.31
C LYS A 318 -5.82 -12.81 19.61
N VAL A 319 -5.45 -14.10 19.66
CA VAL A 319 -4.79 -14.69 20.85
C VAL A 319 -3.48 -13.98 21.15
N TYR A 320 -2.69 -13.63 20.13
CA TYR A 320 -1.44 -12.90 20.30
C TYR A 320 -1.66 -11.52 20.95
N SER A 321 -2.71 -10.80 20.53
CA SER A 321 -3.08 -9.51 21.13
C SER A 321 -3.51 -9.61 22.60
N LEU A 322 -4.03 -10.77 23.02
CA LEU A 322 -4.48 -11.02 24.39
C LEU A 322 -3.38 -11.57 25.29
N ASN A 323 -2.62 -12.56 24.81
CA ASN A 323 -1.51 -13.18 25.51
C ASN A 323 -0.45 -13.70 24.53
N ARG A 324 0.60 -12.91 24.37
CA ARG A 324 1.74 -13.20 23.49
C ARG A 324 2.45 -14.51 23.82
N GLN A 325 2.80 -14.75 25.09
CA GLN A 325 3.62 -15.91 25.48
C GLN A 325 2.90 -17.22 25.20
N LEU A 326 1.59 -17.27 25.48
CA LEU A 326 0.75 -18.43 25.24
C LEU A 326 0.64 -18.74 23.74
N CYS A 327 0.41 -17.70 22.92
CA CYS A 327 0.29 -17.82 21.46
C CYS A 327 1.55 -18.44 20.84
N VAL A 328 2.72 -17.92 21.21
CA VAL A 328 4.02 -18.33 20.66
C VAL A 328 4.28 -19.83 20.83
N ILE A 329 3.93 -20.42 21.97
CA ILE A 329 4.15 -21.85 22.26
C ILE A 329 3.43 -22.77 21.26
N LYS A 330 2.28 -22.33 20.72
CA LYS A 330 1.44 -23.14 19.83
C LYS A 330 1.57 -22.77 18.35
N LEU A 331 2.37 -21.75 18.00
CA LEU A 331 2.62 -21.38 16.61
C LEU A 331 3.04 -22.56 15.71
N PRO A 332 3.98 -23.46 16.12
CA PRO A 332 4.38 -24.56 15.25
C PRO A 332 3.24 -25.50 14.84
N ILE A 333 2.25 -25.70 15.72
CA ILE A 333 1.09 -26.56 15.43
C ILE A 333 0.22 -25.91 14.34
N VAL A 334 0.02 -24.60 14.42
CA VAL A 334 -0.76 -23.86 13.42
C VAL A 334 -0.04 -23.82 12.07
N PHE A 335 1.27 -23.60 12.07
CA PHE A 335 2.08 -23.63 10.84
C PHE A 335 2.05 -25.01 10.18
N SER A 336 2.06 -26.09 10.96
CA SER A 336 1.89 -27.46 10.43
C SER A 336 0.51 -27.64 9.76
N ALA A 337 -0.57 -27.14 10.38
CA ALA A 337 -1.90 -27.24 9.79
C ALA A 337 -2.04 -26.41 8.50
N LEU A 338 -1.47 -25.20 8.46
CA LEU A 338 -1.44 -24.37 7.25
C LEU A 338 -0.60 -25.03 6.14
N LYS A 339 0.49 -25.69 6.52
CA LYS A 339 1.34 -26.48 5.61
C LYS A 339 0.54 -27.62 4.96
N ASP A 340 -0.30 -28.30 5.74
CA ASP A 340 -1.17 -29.37 5.22
C ASP A 340 -2.25 -28.82 4.28
N ILE A 341 -2.84 -27.66 4.58
CA ILE A 341 -3.83 -27.00 3.70
C ILE A 341 -3.20 -26.52 2.39
N LEU A 342 -1.98 -25.99 2.44
CA LEU A 342 -1.24 -25.56 1.24
C LEU A 342 -0.96 -26.74 0.30
N GLY A 343 -0.84 -27.96 0.83
CA GLY A 343 -0.62 -29.18 0.05
C GLY A 343 -1.90 -29.77 -0.57
N SER A 344 -3.05 -29.12 -0.40
CA SER A 344 -4.31 -29.55 -1.01
C SER A 344 -4.37 -29.23 -2.51
N GLU A 345 -5.29 -29.85 -3.23
CA GLU A 345 -5.49 -29.62 -4.68
C GLU A 345 -6.40 -28.40 -4.97
N HIS A 346 -6.88 -27.69 -3.95
CA HIS A 346 -7.90 -26.65 -4.11
C HIS A 346 -7.30 -25.24 -4.08
N GLU A 347 -7.39 -24.52 -5.21
CA GLU A 347 -6.82 -23.18 -5.39
C GLU A 347 -7.25 -22.17 -4.30
N GLU A 348 -8.53 -22.12 -3.95
CA GLU A 348 -9.03 -21.20 -2.91
C GLU A 348 -8.43 -21.49 -1.52
N ALA A 349 -8.20 -22.77 -1.20
CA ALA A 349 -7.63 -23.19 0.07
C ALA A 349 -6.13 -22.90 0.11
N ILE A 350 -5.41 -23.14 -0.99
CA ILE A 350 -4.01 -22.79 -1.16
C ILE A 350 -3.82 -21.28 -0.98
N PHE A 351 -4.64 -20.46 -1.64
CA PHE A 351 -4.58 -19.01 -1.51
C PHE A 351 -4.86 -18.55 -0.07
N ALA A 352 -5.89 -19.08 0.57
CA ALA A 352 -6.22 -18.76 1.95
C ALA A 352 -5.12 -19.18 2.94
N ALA A 353 -4.47 -20.33 2.72
CA ALA A 353 -3.33 -20.78 3.53
C ALA A 353 -2.11 -19.87 3.34
N THR A 354 -1.83 -19.45 2.11
CA THR A 354 -0.74 -18.51 1.79
C THR A 354 -0.92 -17.17 2.52
N GLU A 355 -2.12 -16.59 2.46
CA GLU A 355 -2.42 -15.35 3.18
C GLU A 355 -2.42 -15.56 4.70
N ALA A 356 -2.91 -16.69 5.19
CA ALA A 356 -2.87 -17.05 6.60
C ALA A 356 -1.43 -17.15 7.13
N PHE A 357 -0.51 -17.74 6.36
CA PHE A 357 0.91 -17.77 6.69
C PHE A 357 1.48 -16.36 6.78
N LYS A 358 1.32 -15.52 5.74
CA LYS A 358 1.83 -14.14 5.73
C LYS A 358 1.31 -13.32 6.92
N ASN A 359 0.01 -13.40 7.19
CA ASN A 359 -0.63 -12.70 8.31
C ASN A 359 -0.12 -13.17 9.66
N THR A 360 0.09 -14.48 9.85
CA THR A 360 0.60 -15.03 11.11
C THR A 360 2.10 -14.73 11.30
N ILE A 361 2.89 -14.77 10.23
CA ILE A 361 4.30 -14.33 10.24
C ILE A 361 4.37 -12.85 10.64
N ASN A 362 3.58 -11.99 10.00
CA ASN A 362 3.62 -10.55 10.27
C ASN A 362 3.06 -10.18 11.64
N GLY A 363 2.00 -10.84 12.09
CA GLY A 363 1.28 -10.50 13.32
C GLY A 363 1.78 -11.20 14.59
N CYS A 364 2.28 -12.44 14.49
CA CYS A 364 2.58 -13.28 15.66
C CYS A 364 4.07 -13.59 15.86
N VAL A 365 4.91 -13.46 14.82
CA VAL A 365 6.37 -13.49 14.98
C VAL A 365 6.81 -12.06 15.28
N ASP A 366 7.56 -11.87 16.34
CA ASP A 366 7.99 -10.53 16.75
C ASP A 366 9.47 -10.52 17.13
N GLU A 367 10.03 -9.32 17.24
CA GLU A 367 11.46 -9.16 17.47
C GLU A 367 11.94 -9.84 18.77
N GLY A 368 11.10 -9.88 19.81
CA GLY A 368 11.47 -10.56 21.04
C GLY A 368 11.54 -12.09 20.90
N LEU A 369 10.65 -12.71 20.12
CA LEU A 369 10.74 -14.15 19.82
C LEU A 369 12.00 -14.47 19.02
N ILE A 370 12.31 -13.62 18.03
CA ILE A 370 13.48 -13.80 17.17
C ILE A 370 14.76 -13.71 18.01
N LYS A 371 14.92 -12.65 18.82
CA LYS A 371 16.10 -12.44 19.69
C LYS A 371 16.27 -13.57 20.69
N GLN A 372 15.19 -14.00 21.36
CA GLN A 372 15.24 -15.15 22.29
C GLN A 372 15.72 -16.43 21.60
N GLY A 373 15.29 -16.68 20.36
CA GLY A 373 15.78 -17.81 19.57
C GLY A 373 17.27 -17.71 19.28
N VAL A 374 17.74 -16.54 18.86
CA VAL A 374 19.16 -16.30 18.54
C VAL A 374 20.04 -16.43 19.77
N ASP A 375 19.64 -15.84 20.90
CA ASP A 375 20.38 -15.92 22.16
C ASP A 375 20.54 -17.37 22.63
N GLN A 376 19.49 -18.20 22.46
CA GLN A 376 19.55 -19.62 22.79
C GLN A 376 20.50 -20.38 21.86
N ILE A 377 20.51 -20.07 20.56
CA ILE A 377 21.46 -20.67 19.60
C ILE A 377 22.89 -20.30 19.98
N ILE A 378 23.17 -19.01 20.21
CA ILE A 378 24.51 -18.53 20.56
C ILE A 378 25.01 -19.18 21.86
N ASN A 379 24.17 -19.24 22.89
CA ASN A 379 24.53 -19.87 24.17
C ASN A 379 24.72 -21.39 24.04
N SER A 380 23.96 -22.05 23.16
CA SER A 380 24.13 -23.49 22.92
C SER A 380 25.47 -23.84 22.25
N ILE A 381 25.99 -22.92 21.42
CA ILE A 381 27.30 -23.05 20.77
C ILE A 381 28.42 -22.91 21.81
N SER A 382 28.25 -22.08 22.84
CA SER A 382 29.26 -21.89 23.89
C SER A 382 29.29 -23.00 24.95
N ASP A 383 28.16 -23.65 25.24
CA ASP A 383 28.04 -24.61 26.36
C ASP A 383 28.19 -26.09 25.99
N ASP A 384 28.50 -26.44 24.72
CA ASP A 384 28.64 -27.82 24.20
C ASP A 384 27.43 -28.75 24.47
N ARG A 385 26.32 -28.18 24.93
CA ARG A 385 25.04 -28.85 25.19
C ARG A 385 24.12 -28.60 24.01
N LYS A 386 23.74 -29.66 23.29
CA LYS A 386 22.69 -29.59 22.26
C LYS A 386 21.35 -29.21 22.91
N ALA A 387 21.04 -27.91 22.93
CA ALA A 387 19.70 -27.42 23.25
C ALA A 387 18.71 -27.96 22.20
N GLY A 388 17.48 -28.27 22.63
CA GLY A 388 16.42 -28.63 21.68
C GLY A 388 16.06 -27.44 20.77
N PRO A 389 15.47 -27.69 19.59
CA PRO A 389 15.13 -26.62 18.65
C PRO A 389 14.13 -25.65 19.28
N THR A 390 14.45 -24.37 19.17
CA THR A 390 13.62 -23.25 19.60
C THR A 390 12.30 -23.22 18.83
N ILE A 391 11.32 -22.48 19.34
CA ILE A 391 10.00 -22.36 18.70
C ILE A 391 10.16 -21.75 17.30
N ILE A 392 11.01 -20.72 17.15
CA ILE A 392 11.24 -20.07 15.88
C ILE A 392 11.97 -20.99 14.89
N GLU A 393 12.92 -21.83 15.33
CA GLU A 393 13.54 -22.85 14.48
C GLU A 393 12.52 -23.85 13.94
N LYS A 394 11.55 -24.29 14.76
CA LYS A 394 10.47 -25.19 14.31
C LYS A 394 9.57 -24.52 13.25
N VAL A 395 9.26 -23.24 13.44
CA VAL A 395 8.50 -22.45 12.46
C VAL A 395 9.28 -22.32 11.16
N CYS A 396 10.57 -21.95 11.22
CA CYS A 396 11.44 -21.84 10.04
C CYS A 396 11.58 -23.18 9.32
N ALA A 397 11.75 -24.29 10.04
CA ALA A 397 11.82 -25.63 9.45
C ALA A 397 10.51 -26.02 8.74
N THR A 398 9.36 -25.60 9.27
CA THR A 398 8.07 -25.82 8.59
C THR A 398 8.00 -25.04 7.28
N ILE A 399 8.47 -23.79 7.28
CA ILE A 399 8.52 -22.93 6.08
C ILE A 399 9.52 -23.50 5.05
N GLU A 400 10.70 -23.96 5.49
CA GLU A 400 11.69 -24.59 4.62
C GLU A 400 11.13 -25.85 3.93
N SER A 401 10.36 -26.65 4.65
CA SER A 401 9.73 -27.86 4.08
C SER A 401 8.66 -27.58 3.02
N LEU A 402 8.22 -26.32 2.85
CA LEU A 402 7.36 -25.94 1.71
C LEU A 402 8.10 -25.99 0.38
N LEU A 403 9.43 -26.09 0.39
CA LEU A 403 10.28 -26.24 -0.79
C LEU A 403 10.44 -27.70 -1.23
N ASP A 404 9.92 -28.66 -0.46
CA ASP A 404 9.97 -30.07 -0.82
C ASP A 404 9.22 -30.32 -2.14
N TYR A 405 9.68 -31.30 -2.93
CA TYR A 405 9.10 -31.64 -4.24
C TYR A 405 7.60 -31.93 -4.22
N HIS A 406 7.07 -32.35 -3.08
CA HIS A 406 5.64 -32.63 -2.96
C HIS A 406 4.77 -31.37 -3.04
N TYR A 407 5.35 -30.18 -2.86
CA TYR A 407 4.71 -28.88 -3.08
C TYR A 407 5.03 -28.30 -4.47
N GLY A 408 5.60 -29.09 -5.37
CA GLY A 408 6.05 -28.63 -6.69
C GLY A 408 5.01 -27.84 -7.49
N ALA A 409 3.74 -28.23 -7.38
CA ALA A 409 2.63 -27.55 -8.06
C ALA A 409 2.33 -26.15 -7.52
N VAL A 410 2.64 -25.87 -6.25
CA VAL A 410 2.28 -24.64 -5.51
C VAL A 410 3.52 -23.84 -5.06
N TRP A 411 4.68 -24.09 -5.68
CA TRP A 411 5.93 -23.41 -5.32
C TRP A 411 5.86 -21.90 -5.50
N ASP A 412 5.09 -21.40 -6.45
CA ASP A 412 4.82 -19.96 -6.62
C ASP A 412 4.21 -19.31 -5.37
N MET A 413 3.30 -20.01 -4.69
CA MET A 413 2.70 -19.59 -3.42
C MET A 413 3.66 -19.82 -2.24
N ALA A 414 4.37 -20.96 -2.22
CA ALA A 414 5.36 -21.26 -1.20
C ALA A 414 6.48 -20.21 -1.15
N PHE A 415 6.97 -19.75 -2.31
CA PHE A 415 7.98 -18.70 -2.41
C PHE A 415 7.51 -17.38 -1.80
N GLN A 416 6.23 -17.04 -1.89
CA GLN A 416 5.70 -15.84 -1.23
C GLN A 416 5.72 -15.96 0.30
N VAL A 417 5.42 -17.15 0.83
CA VAL A 417 5.51 -17.42 2.28
C VAL A 417 6.96 -17.37 2.77
N VAL A 418 7.88 -17.98 2.02
CA VAL A 418 9.32 -17.96 2.32
C VAL A 418 9.86 -16.53 2.27
N SER A 419 9.46 -15.74 1.26
CA SER A 419 9.82 -14.32 1.14
C SER A 419 9.35 -13.52 2.35
N ALA A 420 8.09 -13.70 2.77
CA ALA A 420 7.54 -13.02 3.94
C ALA A 420 8.31 -13.36 5.22
N MET A 421 8.79 -14.61 5.35
CA MET A 421 9.62 -15.01 6.49
C MET A 421 11.00 -14.36 6.47
N PHE A 422 11.67 -14.30 5.31
CA PHE A 422 12.94 -13.58 5.17
C PHE A 422 12.77 -12.11 5.54
N ASP A 423 11.75 -11.44 5.00
CA ASP A 423 11.48 -10.03 5.30
C ASP A 423 11.19 -9.81 6.79
N LYS A 424 10.49 -10.73 7.44
CA LYS A 424 10.16 -10.64 8.87
C LYS A 424 11.35 -10.89 9.79
N LEU A 425 12.20 -11.86 9.46
CA LEU A 425 13.41 -12.17 10.23
C LEU A 425 14.52 -11.13 10.01
N GLY A 426 14.57 -10.51 8.83
CA GLY A 426 15.59 -9.56 8.45
C GLY A 426 17.00 -10.15 8.56
N TYR A 427 17.91 -9.45 9.24
CA TYR A 427 19.29 -9.89 9.46
C TYR A 427 19.40 -11.24 10.18
N TYR A 428 18.43 -11.56 11.05
CA TYR A 428 18.41 -12.81 11.80
C TYR A 428 18.10 -14.04 10.93
N SER A 429 17.70 -13.85 9.67
CA SER A 429 17.55 -14.93 8.69
C SER A 429 18.83 -15.75 8.53
N SER A 430 20.00 -15.16 8.80
CA SER A 430 21.30 -15.83 8.71
C SER A 430 21.45 -16.99 9.69
N TYR A 431 20.77 -16.93 10.84
CA TYR A 431 20.78 -17.98 11.86
C TYR A 431 19.78 -19.09 11.54
N PHE A 432 18.58 -18.74 11.09
CA PHE A 432 17.47 -19.69 10.98
C PHE A 432 17.21 -20.24 9.57
N MET A 433 17.52 -19.47 8.52
CA MET A 433 17.09 -19.73 7.14
C MET A 433 18.26 -20.02 6.18
N LYS A 434 19.45 -20.33 6.71
CA LYS A 434 20.64 -20.65 5.90
C LYS A 434 20.43 -21.91 5.04
N GLY A 435 19.76 -22.93 5.58
CA GLY A 435 19.39 -24.15 4.84
C GLY A 435 18.45 -23.82 3.70
N THR A 436 17.38 -23.08 4.00
CA THR A 436 16.40 -22.62 3.00
C THR A 436 17.05 -21.88 1.83
N LEU A 437 17.97 -20.94 2.08
CA LEU A 437 18.64 -20.21 0.99
C LEU A 437 19.48 -21.14 0.09
N LYS A 438 20.11 -22.17 0.66
CA LYS A 438 20.81 -23.19 -0.14
C LYS A 438 19.85 -24.03 -0.97
N ASN A 439 18.71 -24.43 -0.41
CA ASN A 439 17.69 -25.18 -1.14
C ASN A 439 17.16 -24.36 -2.33
N LEU A 440 16.91 -23.06 -2.16
CA LEU A 440 16.53 -22.16 -3.27
C LEU A 440 17.60 -22.12 -4.38
N ALA A 441 18.89 -22.09 -4.01
CA ALA A 441 19.99 -22.14 -4.98
C ALA A 441 20.11 -23.51 -5.68
N GLU A 442 19.78 -24.60 -5.01
CA GLU A 442 19.72 -25.93 -5.61
C GLU A 442 18.56 -26.05 -6.60
N MET A 443 17.38 -25.49 -6.27
CA MET A 443 16.23 -25.45 -7.17
C MET A 443 16.52 -24.69 -8.47
N GLN A 444 17.37 -23.65 -8.43
CA GLN A 444 17.77 -22.92 -9.65
C GLN A 444 18.48 -23.83 -10.67
N ARG A 445 19.11 -24.92 -10.24
CA ARG A 445 19.82 -25.88 -11.11
C ARG A 445 18.88 -26.85 -11.85
N LEU A 446 17.58 -26.85 -11.52
CA LEU A 446 16.59 -27.68 -12.20
C LEU A 446 16.41 -27.26 -13.67
N PRO A 447 16.13 -28.18 -14.60
CA PRO A 447 15.85 -27.85 -15.99
C PRO A 447 14.67 -26.88 -16.15
N ASP A 448 14.68 -26.06 -17.21
CA ASP A 448 13.56 -25.12 -17.50
C ASP A 448 12.23 -25.85 -17.74
N GLU A 449 12.27 -27.04 -18.34
CA GLU A 449 11.07 -27.86 -18.61
C GLU A 449 10.36 -28.31 -17.32
N ASP A 450 11.12 -28.47 -16.22
CA ASP A 450 10.63 -28.96 -14.94
C ASP A 450 10.36 -27.82 -13.92
N PHE A 451 10.67 -26.56 -14.27
CA PHE A 451 10.64 -25.45 -13.31
C PHE A 451 10.02 -24.16 -13.88
N PRO A 452 8.68 -24.06 -13.91
CA PRO A 452 7.96 -22.91 -14.47
C PRO A 452 8.07 -21.64 -13.60
N TYR A 453 8.43 -21.78 -12.31
CA TYR A 453 8.37 -20.70 -11.31
C TYR A 453 9.72 -19.98 -11.10
N ARG A 454 10.59 -19.97 -12.12
CA ARG A 454 11.94 -19.39 -12.00
C ARG A 454 11.95 -17.90 -11.67
N LYS A 455 10.98 -17.15 -12.18
CA LYS A 455 10.84 -15.73 -11.83
C LYS A 455 10.52 -15.53 -10.35
N GLN A 456 9.55 -16.30 -9.83
CA GLN A 456 9.13 -16.26 -8.44
C GLN A 456 10.26 -16.72 -7.50
N LEU A 457 11.06 -17.70 -7.92
CA LEU A 457 12.27 -18.10 -7.22
C LEU A 457 13.26 -16.93 -7.11
N HIS A 458 13.52 -16.23 -8.21
CA HIS A 458 14.43 -15.07 -8.22
C HIS A 458 13.94 -13.94 -7.33
N GLU A 459 12.63 -13.67 -7.33
CA GLU A 459 12.00 -12.71 -6.41
C GLU A 459 12.18 -13.13 -4.95
N CYS A 460 12.00 -14.41 -4.63
CA CYS A 460 12.21 -14.94 -3.27
C CYS A 460 13.68 -14.86 -2.81
N VAL A 461 14.63 -15.19 -3.69
CA VAL A 461 16.07 -15.00 -3.43
C VAL A 461 16.38 -13.51 -3.27
N GLY A 462 15.68 -12.64 -4.02
CA GLY A 462 15.73 -11.19 -3.87
C GLY A 462 15.27 -10.69 -2.50
N SER A 463 14.15 -11.21 -1.98
CA SER A 463 13.70 -10.94 -0.60
C SER A 463 14.73 -11.42 0.44
N ALA A 464 15.32 -12.61 0.24
CA ALA A 464 16.40 -13.11 1.11
C ALA A 464 17.61 -12.16 1.11
N LEU A 465 18.02 -11.67 -0.05
CA LEU A 465 19.11 -10.71 -0.21
C LEU A 465 18.80 -9.37 0.48
N GLY A 466 17.59 -8.83 0.30
CA GLY A 466 17.16 -7.60 0.98
C GLY A 466 16.98 -7.78 2.49
N ALA A 467 16.72 -9.00 2.96
CA ALA A 467 16.68 -9.35 4.39
C ALA A 467 18.05 -9.41 5.05
N LEU A 468 18.97 -10.16 4.45
CA LEU A 468 20.30 -10.46 4.97
C LEU A 468 21.31 -9.34 4.74
N GLY A 469 21.17 -8.59 3.65
CA GLY A 469 22.21 -7.73 3.10
C GLY A 469 23.23 -8.53 2.26
N PRO A 470 23.95 -7.87 1.33
CA PRO A 470 24.83 -8.54 0.38
C PRO A 470 26.01 -9.27 1.02
N GLU A 471 26.54 -8.76 2.14
CA GLU A 471 27.69 -9.35 2.83
C GLU A 471 27.39 -10.76 3.35
N THR A 472 26.34 -10.88 4.16
CA THR A 472 25.91 -12.14 4.75
C THR A 472 25.34 -13.07 3.68
N PHE A 473 24.62 -12.53 2.70
CA PHE A 473 24.09 -13.31 1.58
C PHE A 473 25.21 -13.98 0.77
N LEU A 474 26.21 -13.21 0.33
CA LEU A 474 27.32 -13.73 -0.48
C LEU A 474 28.25 -14.66 0.34
N GLY A 475 28.31 -14.50 1.67
CA GLY A 475 28.97 -15.45 2.55
C GLY A 475 28.27 -16.81 2.64
N ILE A 476 26.95 -16.88 2.37
CA ILE A 476 26.19 -18.13 2.33
C ILE A 476 26.16 -18.70 0.91
N LEU A 477 25.89 -17.85 -0.09
CA LEU A 477 25.78 -18.18 -1.50
C LEU A 477 26.81 -17.38 -2.32
N PRO A 478 28.05 -17.87 -2.45
CA PRO A 478 29.11 -17.15 -3.15
C PRO A 478 28.92 -17.13 -4.67
N LEU A 479 29.50 -16.12 -5.33
CA LEU A 479 29.50 -16.00 -6.79
C LEU A 479 30.35 -17.08 -7.50
N ASN A 480 31.28 -17.72 -6.77
CA ASN A 480 32.23 -18.73 -7.28
C ASN A 480 33.15 -18.22 -8.40
N LEU A 481 33.61 -16.96 -8.32
CA LEU A 481 34.51 -16.35 -9.32
C LEU A 481 35.89 -17.03 -9.42
N GLU A 482 36.31 -17.72 -8.35
CA GLU A 482 37.56 -18.48 -8.28
C GLU A 482 37.52 -19.80 -9.06
N ALA A 483 36.34 -20.24 -9.54
CA ALA A 483 36.19 -21.51 -10.24
C ALA A 483 37.07 -21.57 -11.51
N ASN A 484 37.68 -22.73 -11.77
CA ASN A 484 38.54 -22.93 -12.93
C ASN A 484 37.76 -22.82 -14.24
N ASP A 485 36.53 -23.35 -14.27
CA ASP A 485 35.59 -23.14 -15.37
C ASP A 485 34.69 -21.93 -15.05
N LEU A 486 34.52 -21.06 -16.05
CA LEU A 486 33.65 -19.88 -15.94
C LEU A 486 32.16 -20.27 -15.99
N SER A 487 31.82 -21.49 -16.41
CA SER A 487 30.46 -22.01 -16.35
C SER A 487 29.95 -22.25 -14.93
N ASP A 488 30.86 -22.46 -13.97
CA ASP A 488 30.52 -22.75 -12.57
C ASP A 488 30.26 -21.47 -11.75
N VAL A 489 30.46 -20.31 -12.38
CA VAL A 489 30.15 -19.00 -11.80
C VAL A 489 28.63 -18.84 -11.74
N ASN A 490 28.12 -18.39 -10.60
CA ASN A 490 26.69 -18.16 -10.39
C ASN A 490 26.22 -16.87 -11.09
N VAL A 491 26.31 -16.82 -12.43
CA VAL A 491 25.98 -15.63 -13.23
C VAL A 491 24.52 -15.19 -13.06
N TRP A 492 23.63 -16.15 -12.78
CA TRP A 492 22.21 -15.91 -12.53
C TRP A 492 21.94 -15.02 -11.30
N LEU A 493 22.91 -14.86 -10.39
CA LEU A 493 22.79 -13.96 -9.23
C LEU A 493 22.94 -12.48 -9.60
N PHE A 494 23.66 -12.12 -10.67
CA PHE A 494 23.92 -10.71 -10.99
C PHE A 494 22.64 -9.89 -11.23
N PRO A 495 21.64 -10.37 -12.01
CA PRO A 495 20.37 -9.65 -12.14
C PRO A 495 19.66 -9.45 -10.79
N ILE A 496 19.67 -10.47 -9.92
CA ILE A 496 19.04 -10.42 -8.60
C ILE A 496 19.75 -9.41 -7.69
N LEU A 497 21.09 -9.48 -7.63
CA LEU A 497 21.92 -8.53 -6.90
C LEU A 497 21.68 -7.09 -7.38
N LYS A 498 21.62 -6.88 -8.69
CA LYS A 498 21.38 -5.56 -9.26
C LYS A 498 20.00 -5.00 -8.89
N GLN A 499 18.97 -5.84 -8.81
CA GLN A 499 17.60 -5.39 -8.56
C GLN A 499 17.27 -5.26 -7.06
N HIS A 500 17.80 -6.14 -6.21
CA HIS A 500 17.34 -6.29 -4.83
C HIS A 500 18.34 -5.81 -3.75
N ILE A 501 19.55 -5.40 -4.10
CA ILE A 501 20.46 -4.75 -3.13
C ILE A 501 19.89 -3.37 -2.76
N VAL A 502 19.61 -3.22 -1.47
CA VAL A 502 19.22 -1.97 -0.80
C VAL A 502 19.82 -1.99 0.60
N GLY A 503 20.32 -0.86 1.13
CA GLY A 503 20.82 -0.84 2.50
C GLY A 503 22.17 -1.51 2.70
N ALA A 504 23.01 -1.60 1.67
CA ALA A 504 24.32 -2.23 1.76
C ALA A 504 25.38 -1.31 2.39
N ASN A 505 26.50 -1.87 2.85
CA ASN A 505 27.68 -1.07 3.20
C ASN A 505 28.56 -0.87 1.95
N LEU A 506 29.00 0.37 1.72
CA LEU A 506 29.95 0.73 0.68
C LEU A 506 31.36 0.21 1.00
N SER A 507 31.69 -0.01 2.28
CA SER A 507 32.94 -0.66 2.68
C SER A 507 33.09 -2.03 2.04
N PHE A 508 32.03 -2.85 2.02
CA PHE A 508 32.06 -4.17 1.39
C PHE A 508 32.35 -4.11 -0.10
N PHE A 509 31.76 -3.15 -0.82
CA PHE A 509 32.08 -2.95 -2.23
C PHE A 509 33.57 -2.59 -2.39
N SER A 510 34.08 -1.70 -1.53
CA SER A 510 35.45 -1.20 -1.59
C SER A 510 36.50 -2.27 -1.25
N GLU A 511 36.23 -3.10 -0.25
CA GLU A 511 37.19 -4.09 0.26
C GLU A 511 37.11 -5.41 -0.49
N THR A 512 35.91 -5.89 -0.80
CA THR A 512 35.69 -7.23 -1.37
C THR A 512 35.48 -7.17 -2.89
N LEU A 513 34.49 -6.40 -3.36
CA LEU A 513 34.12 -6.42 -4.78
C LEU A 513 35.19 -5.79 -5.68
N LEU A 514 35.84 -4.71 -5.24
CA LEU A 514 36.98 -4.14 -6.00
C LEU A 514 38.17 -5.11 -6.08
N GLY A 515 38.42 -5.89 -5.02
CA GLY A 515 39.41 -6.97 -5.04
C GLY A 515 39.10 -8.00 -6.12
N LEU A 516 37.85 -8.49 -6.14
CA LEU A 516 37.35 -9.44 -7.14
C LEU A 516 37.40 -8.88 -8.57
N ILE A 517 37.07 -7.59 -8.77
CA ILE A 517 37.22 -6.90 -10.05
C ILE A 517 38.68 -6.93 -10.51
N GLY A 518 39.62 -6.61 -9.62
CA GLY A 518 41.05 -6.63 -9.91
C GLY A 518 41.56 -8.03 -10.29
N GLU A 519 41.15 -9.06 -9.55
CA GLU A 519 41.52 -10.45 -9.81
C GLU A 519 40.95 -10.96 -11.15
N MET A 520 39.67 -10.70 -11.41
CA MET A 520 39.02 -11.08 -12.67
C MET A 520 39.61 -10.33 -13.87
N GLY A 521 39.96 -9.05 -13.72
CA GLY A 521 40.68 -8.29 -14.73
C GLY A 521 42.06 -8.86 -15.04
N GLN A 522 42.82 -9.27 -14.02
CA GLN A 522 44.10 -9.97 -14.21
C GLN A 522 43.93 -11.32 -14.89
N ARG A 523 42.88 -12.07 -14.52
CA ARG A 523 42.53 -13.36 -15.13
C ARG A 523 42.19 -13.19 -16.61
N SER A 524 41.42 -12.17 -16.97
CA SER A 524 41.11 -11.86 -18.37
C SER A 524 42.40 -11.62 -19.18
N ARG A 525 43.30 -10.76 -18.70
CA ARG A 525 44.59 -10.48 -19.36
C ARG A 525 45.45 -11.74 -19.53
N LYS A 526 45.49 -12.63 -18.52
CA LYS A 526 46.21 -13.91 -18.62
C LYS A 526 45.61 -14.83 -19.70
N LEU A 527 44.28 -14.90 -19.80
CA LEU A 527 43.59 -15.70 -20.80
C LEU A 527 43.80 -15.16 -22.22
N GLU A 528 43.84 -13.83 -22.36
CA GLU A 528 44.15 -13.16 -23.62
C GLU A 528 45.58 -13.51 -24.08
N LEU A 529 46.56 -13.44 -23.19
CA LEU A 529 47.96 -13.83 -23.47
C LEU A 529 48.10 -15.32 -23.82
N GLN A 530 47.20 -16.18 -23.34
CA GLN A 530 47.15 -17.61 -23.68
C GLN A 530 46.39 -17.90 -24.99
N GLY A 531 45.92 -16.88 -25.71
CA GLY A 531 45.15 -17.01 -26.94
C GLY A 531 43.69 -17.47 -26.74
N LYS A 532 43.20 -17.53 -25.50
CA LYS A 532 41.83 -17.92 -25.15
C LYS A 532 40.89 -16.70 -25.16
N ILE A 533 40.66 -16.14 -26.35
CA ILE A 533 39.92 -14.88 -26.56
C ILE A 533 38.48 -14.97 -26.02
N PHE A 534 37.78 -16.08 -26.23
CA PHE A 534 36.40 -16.24 -25.75
C PHE A 534 36.32 -16.19 -24.22
N SER A 535 37.16 -16.96 -23.53
CA SER A 535 37.19 -16.98 -22.05
C SER A 535 37.67 -15.65 -21.46
N SER A 536 38.57 -14.92 -22.14
CA SER A 536 38.95 -13.56 -21.77
C SER A 536 37.75 -12.61 -21.85
N ARG A 537 37.00 -12.62 -22.96
CA ARG A 537 35.77 -11.81 -23.09
C ARG A 537 34.72 -12.16 -22.04
N SER A 538 34.56 -13.45 -21.70
CA SER A 538 33.67 -13.87 -20.62
C SER A 538 34.13 -13.31 -19.26
N ALA A 539 35.43 -13.28 -18.99
CA ALA A 539 35.98 -12.67 -17.78
C ALA A 539 35.78 -11.14 -17.76
N ASP A 540 35.94 -10.45 -18.90
CA ASP A 540 35.65 -9.01 -19.01
C ASP A 540 34.15 -8.71 -18.79
N ALA A 541 33.27 -9.57 -19.29
CA ALA A 541 31.83 -9.44 -19.03
C ALA A 541 31.49 -9.59 -17.55
N LEU A 542 32.22 -10.43 -16.80
CA LEU A 542 32.09 -10.55 -15.34
C LEU A 542 32.62 -9.30 -14.62
N VAL A 543 33.73 -8.72 -15.08
CA VAL A 543 34.24 -7.44 -14.56
C VAL A 543 33.19 -6.33 -14.71
N TYR A 544 32.60 -6.21 -15.90
CA TYR A 544 31.50 -5.27 -16.14
C TYR A 544 30.29 -5.55 -15.25
N SER A 545 29.93 -6.83 -15.10
CA SER A 545 28.79 -7.24 -14.26
C SER A 545 29.00 -6.88 -12.79
N LEU A 546 30.21 -7.04 -12.26
CA LEU A 546 30.59 -6.62 -10.90
C LEU A 546 30.49 -5.11 -10.73
N TRP A 547 31.02 -4.33 -11.68
CA TRP A 547 30.85 -2.88 -11.68
C TRP A 547 29.38 -2.47 -11.73
N SER A 548 28.56 -3.18 -12.51
CA SER A 548 27.13 -2.89 -12.66
C SER A 548 26.31 -3.02 -11.38
N LEU A 549 26.87 -3.62 -10.32
CA LEU A 549 26.26 -3.69 -8.99
C LEU A 549 26.43 -2.39 -8.19
N LEU A 550 27.43 -1.55 -8.52
CA LEU A 550 27.73 -0.33 -7.77
C LEU A 550 26.51 0.60 -7.58
N PRO A 551 25.66 0.87 -8.59
CA PRO A 551 24.47 1.71 -8.39
C PRO A 551 23.51 1.15 -7.34
N SER A 552 23.38 -0.18 -7.27
CA SER A 552 22.53 -0.85 -6.29
C SER A 552 23.13 -0.77 -4.88
N PHE A 553 24.45 -0.87 -4.74
CA PHE A 553 25.15 -0.58 -3.46
C PHE A 553 24.98 0.87 -3.02
N CYS A 554 24.78 1.81 -3.95
CA CYS A 554 24.50 3.20 -3.66
C CYS A 554 23.03 3.48 -3.29
N ASN A 555 22.14 2.49 -3.34
CA ASN A 555 20.74 2.61 -2.95
C ASN A 555 20.56 2.50 -1.43
N TYR A 556 20.37 3.65 -0.76
CA TYR A 556 20.32 3.80 0.70
C TYR A 556 21.44 3.10 1.52
N PRO A 557 22.74 3.23 1.19
CA PRO A 557 23.85 2.64 1.94
C PRO A 557 24.02 3.15 3.38
N LEU A 558 24.31 2.23 4.30
CA LEU A 558 24.31 2.51 5.75
C LEU A 558 25.55 3.28 6.25
N ASP A 559 26.65 3.32 5.49
CA ASP A 559 27.97 3.75 5.96
C ASP A 559 28.64 4.82 5.06
N THR A 560 27.87 5.53 4.23
CA THR A 560 28.41 6.48 3.23
C THR A 560 29.41 7.47 3.82
N ALA A 561 29.08 8.12 4.94
CA ALA A 561 29.96 9.09 5.59
C ALA A 561 31.31 8.51 6.03
N LYS A 562 31.36 7.20 6.34
CA LYS A 562 32.60 6.53 6.79
C LYS A 562 33.41 6.01 5.61
N SER A 563 32.76 5.35 4.65
CA SER A 563 33.43 4.49 3.67
C SER A 563 33.62 5.14 2.29
N PHE A 564 32.89 6.22 1.96
CA PHE A 564 32.97 6.82 0.62
C PHE A 564 34.37 7.36 0.27
N LYS A 565 35.14 7.80 1.27
CA LYS A 565 36.49 8.33 1.06
C LYS A 565 37.45 7.26 0.52
N ASP A 566 37.32 6.02 0.96
CA ASP A 566 38.16 4.91 0.52
C ASP A 566 37.78 4.47 -0.91
N LEU A 567 36.49 4.58 -1.24
CA LEU A 567 35.95 4.32 -2.58
C LEU A 567 36.35 5.39 -3.60
N LEU A 568 36.58 6.63 -3.17
CA LEU A 568 36.83 7.78 -4.07
C LEU A 568 38.02 7.57 -5.02
N ARG A 569 39.14 7.07 -4.51
CA ARG A 569 40.36 6.88 -5.32
C ARG A 569 40.16 5.80 -6.40
N PRO A 570 39.68 4.58 -6.09
CA PRO A 570 39.31 3.59 -7.10
C PRO A 570 38.33 4.11 -8.15
N LEU A 571 37.30 4.86 -7.75
CA LEU A 571 36.35 5.45 -8.70
C LEU A 571 37.02 6.45 -9.64
N CYS A 572 37.91 7.30 -9.14
CA CYS A 572 38.66 8.24 -9.98
C CYS A 572 39.56 7.53 -11.00
N THR A 573 40.24 6.45 -10.59
CA THR A 573 41.06 5.63 -11.49
C THR A 573 40.20 4.99 -12.57
N ALA A 574 39.10 4.34 -12.18
CA ALA A 574 38.18 3.68 -13.11
C ALA A 574 37.54 4.68 -14.10
N LEU A 575 37.16 5.88 -13.65
CA LEU A 575 36.64 6.93 -14.53
C LEU A 575 37.65 7.35 -15.61
N HIS A 576 38.94 7.39 -15.27
CA HIS A 576 39.99 7.74 -16.22
C HIS A 576 40.26 6.59 -17.20
N GLU A 577 40.47 5.38 -16.68
CA GLU A 577 40.99 4.22 -17.43
C GLU A 577 39.90 3.44 -18.19
N GLU A 578 38.70 3.28 -17.63
CA GLU A 578 37.66 2.37 -18.13
C GLU A 578 36.45 3.16 -18.69
N ARG A 579 36.29 3.20 -20.02
CA ARG A 579 35.20 3.96 -20.66
C ARG A 579 33.82 3.38 -20.38
N ASP A 580 33.69 2.05 -20.40
CA ASP A 580 32.41 1.34 -20.32
C ASP A 580 31.73 1.47 -18.95
N VAL A 581 32.52 1.74 -17.91
CA VAL A 581 32.05 1.83 -16.52
C VAL A 581 31.67 3.26 -16.12
N ARG A 582 32.02 4.28 -16.93
CA ARG A 582 31.73 5.69 -16.63
C ARG A 582 30.26 5.96 -16.35
N GLY A 583 29.36 5.42 -17.18
CA GLY A 583 27.92 5.57 -17.00
C GLY A 583 27.42 4.97 -15.69
N ILE A 584 28.00 3.84 -15.27
CA ILE A 584 27.68 3.16 -14.01
C ILE A 584 28.09 4.03 -12.82
N ILE A 585 29.34 4.51 -12.79
CA ILE A 585 29.85 5.37 -11.71
C ILE A 585 29.05 6.68 -11.63
N CYS A 586 28.74 7.29 -12.78
CA CYS A 586 27.92 8.49 -12.84
C CYS A 586 26.54 8.26 -12.25
N SER A 587 25.88 7.14 -12.58
CA SER A 587 24.59 6.76 -12.01
C SER A 587 24.67 6.54 -10.50
N SER A 588 25.71 5.86 -10.01
CA SER A 588 25.95 5.62 -8.59
C SER A 588 26.07 6.93 -7.79
N LEU A 589 26.86 7.88 -8.30
CA LEU A 589 27.01 9.20 -7.68
C LEU A 589 25.69 9.99 -7.67
N GLN A 590 24.92 9.92 -8.77
CA GLN A 590 23.61 10.58 -8.85
C GLN A 590 22.64 10.02 -7.80
N ILE A 591 22.56 8.69 -7.63
CA ILE A 591 21.71 8.04 -6.62
C ILE A 591 22.09 8.54 -5.22
N LEU A 592 23.38 8.51 -4.87
CA LEU A 592 23.86 8.98 -3.56
C LEU A 592 23.46 10.44 -3.29
N ILE A 593 23.63 11.33 -4.27
CA ILE A 593 23.35 12.75 -4.08
C ILE A 593 21.84 13.00 -3.99
N GLN A 594 21.06 12.45 -4.92
CA GLN A 594 19.62 12.71 -5.03
C GLN A 594 18.85 12.18 -3.83
N GLN A 595 19.16 10.96 -3.36
CA GLN A 595 18.44 10.38 -2.21
C GLN A 595 18.70 11.15 -0.92
N ASN A 596 19.96 11.54 -0.65
CA ASN A 596 20.29 12.29 0.56
C ASN A 596 19.70 13.71 0.54
N LYS A 597 19.63 14.36 -0.64
CA LYS A 597 18.95 15.65 -0.79
C LYS A 597 17.46 15.54 -0.53
N LYS A 598 16.77 14.57 -1.13
CA LYS A 598 15.32 14.37 -0.95
C LYS A 598 14.94 14.29 0.53
N ILE A 599 15.69 13.49 1.28
CA ILE A 599 15.48 13.30 2.73
C ILE A 599 15.80 14.57 3.52
N LYS A 600 16.88 15.29 3.18
CA LYS A 600 17.24 16.55 3.83
C LYS A 600 16.23 17.67 3.57
N GLU A 601 15.63 17.70 2.38
CA GLU A 601 14.62 18.68 1.96
C GLU A 601 13.20 18.32 2.44
N GLY A 602 12.98 17.14 3.02
CA GLY A 602 11.66 16.69 3.48
C GLY A 602 10.66 16.42 2.34
N LYS A 603 11.14 16.26 1.10
CA LYS A 603 10.32 15.95 -0.09
C LYS A 603 10.12 14.43 -0.22
N ASP A 604 9.46 13.84 0.78
CA ASP A 604 9.05 12.44 0.74
C ASP A 604 7.67 12.34 0.06
N ASP A 605 7.68 12.24 -1.28
CA ASP A 605 6.51 11.78 -2.06
C ASP A 605 6.33 10.28 -1.83
N LEU A 606 5.81 9.90 -0.66
CA LEU A 606 5.52 8.50 -0.33
C LEU A 606 4.10 8.13 -0.78
N ASP A 607 3.93 7.81 -2.07
CA ASP A 607 2.86 6.91 -2.48
C ASP A 607 3.19 5.52 -1.91
N GLY A 608 2.68 5.23 -0.71
CA GLY A 608 3.07 4.09 0.13
C GLY A 608 2.64 2.71 -0.39
N SER A 609 2.26 2.55 -1.66
CA SER A 609 1.69 1.30 -2.19
C SER A 609 2.72 0.27 -2.68
N ASP A 610 3.97 0.66 -2.98
CA ASP A 610 4.95 -0.24 -3.65
C ASP A 610 6.37 -0.29 -3.01
N ILE A 611 6.54 0.12 -1.75
CA ILE A 611 7.86 0.09 -1.09
C ILE A 611 8.15 -1.30 -0.53
N SER A 612 9.20 -1.96 -1.01
CA SER A 612 9.63 -3.25 -0.47
C SER A 612 10.04 -3.15 1.01
N PRO A 613 9.82 -4.19 1.83
CA PRO A 613 10.20 -4.17 3.25
C PRO A 613 11.69 -3.91 3.49
N ALA A 614 12.56 -4.39 2.60
CA ALA A 614 13.99 -4.12 2.63
C ALA A 614 14.31 -2.62 2.44
N ARG A 615 13.63 -1.97 1.49
CA ARG A 615 13.79 -0.53 1.24
C ARG A 615 13.24 0.30 2.40
N GLN A 616 12.10 -0.09 2.98
CA GLN A 616 11.56 0.57 4.16
C GLN A 616 12.52 0.48 5.36
N ARG A 617 13.14 -0.69 5.59
CA ARG A 617 14.19 -0.85 6.62
C ARG A 617 15.38 0.05 6.36
N ALA A 618 15.92 0.08 5.14
CA ALA A 618 17.05 0.94 4.80
C ALA A 618 16.73 2.43 4.97
N MET A 619 15.55 2.87 4.50
CA MET A 619 15.10 4.26 4.62
C MET A 619 14.91 4.69 6.09
N SER A 620 14.48 3.78 6.98
CA SER A 620 14.33 4.08 8.40
C SER A 620 15.64 4.50 9.09
N HIS A 621 16.79 4.17 8.51
CA HIS A 621 18.11 4.59 9.00
C HIS A 621 18.55 5.97 8.47
N TYR A 622 17.85 6.56 7.50
CA TYR A 622 18.22 7.85 6.91
C TYR A 622 17.45 8.99 7.59
N THR A 623 17.99 9.49 8.71
CA THR A 623 17.51 10.74 9.31
C THR A 623 18.06 11.95 8.55
N PRO A 624 17.45 13.15 8.68
CA PRO A 624 18.01 14.38 8.09
C PRO A 624 19.45 14.67 8.53
N GLU A 625 19.84 14.25 9.74
CA GLU A 625 21.21 14.35 10.27
C GLU A 625 22.17 13.44 9.49
N ILE A 626 21.84 12.15 9.37
CA ILE A 626 22.65 11.17 8.63
C ILE A 626 22.76 11.56 7.15
N ALA A 627 21.66 12.03 6.55
CA ALA A 627 21.67 12.54 5.18
C ALA A 627 22.58 13.78 5.04
N GLY A 628 22.61 14.67 6.05
CA GLY A 628 23.52 15.79 6.13
C GLY A 628 24.98 15.37 6.19
N ASP A 629 25.33 14.41 7.05
CA ASP A 629 26.69 13.88 7.20
C ASP A 629 27.18 13.20 5.92
N ASN A 630 26.32 12.40 5.28
CA ASN A 630 26.61 11.79 3.99
C ASN A 630 26.89 12.85 2.91
N LEU A 631 26.06 13.90 2.84
CA LEU A 631 26.25 15.01 1.91
C LEU A 631 27.57 15.75 2.19
N ASN A 632 27.94 15.96 3.45
CA ASN A 632 29.20 16.64 3.80
C ASN A 632 30.42 15.92 3.21
N VAL A 633 30.44 14.58 3.24
CA VAL A 633 31.54 13.77 2.67
C VAL A 633 31.55 13.82 1.14
N LEU A 634 30.36 13.80 0.52
CA LEU A 634 30.22 13.98 -0.93
C LEU A 634 30.66 15.38 -1.37
N THR A 635 30.30 16.42 -0.62
CA THR A 635 30.72 17.81 -0.85
C THR A 635 32.24 17.96 -0.72
N ALA A 636 32.88 17.34 0.27
CA ALA A 636 34.33 17.35 0.42
C ALA A 636 35.06 16.67 -0.77
N SER A 637 34.42 15.68 -1.39
CA SER A 637 34.94 14.93 -2.54
C SER A 637 34.65 15.60 -3.90
N ALA A 638 33.69 16.54 -3.92
CA ALA A 638 33.23 17.20 -5.13
C ALA A 638 34.33 17.93 -5.93
N PRO A 639 35.34 18.62 -5.35
CA PRO A 639 36.37 19.31 -6.12
C PRO A 639 37.17 18.38 -7.04
N GLN A 640 37.54 17.21 -6.54
CA GLN A 640 38.29 16.20 -7.30
C GLN A 640 37.43 15.59 -8.41
N LEU A 641 36.20 15.19 -8.08
CA LEU A 641 35.26 14.59 -9.02
C LEU A 641 34.84 15.57 -10.12
N LEU A 642 34.52 16.82 -9.77
CA LEU A 642 34.16 17.85 -10.75
C LEU A 642 35.30 18.15 -11.71
N SER A 643 36.54 18.27 -11.21
CA SER A 643 37.71 18.50 -12.06
C SER A 643 37.93 17.34 -13.04
N LEU A 644 37.85 16.11 -12.57
CA LEU A 644 38.03 14.91 -13.39
C LEU A 644 36.92 14.75 -14.43
N LEU A 645 35.65 14.79 -14.00
CA LEU A 645 34.49 14.63 -14.89
C LEU A 645 34.43 15.73 -15.94
N SER A 646 34.77 16.97 -15.58
CA SER A 646 34.83 18.09 -16.54
C SER A 646 35.95 17.90 -17.56
N GLY A 647 37.11 17.35 -17.15
CA GLY A 647 38.19 16.99 -18.06
C GLY A 647 37.76 15.91 -19.06
N ILE A 648 37.20 14.80 -18.54
CA ILE A 648 36.68 13.69 -19.35
C ILE A 648 35.60 14.17 -20.32
N PHE A 649 34.70 15.04 -19.85
CA PHE A 649 33.63 15.62 -20.67
C PHE A 649 34.19 16.43 -21.86
N MET A 650 35.29 17.16 -21.66
CA MET A 650 35.92 17.93 -22.73
C MET A 650 36.67 17.05 -23.74
N GLU A 651 37.25 15.92 -23.28
CA GLU A 651 37.98 14.96 -24.12
C GLU A 651 37.05 14.03 -24.92
N SER A 652 35.86 13.72 -24.39
CA SER A 652 34.92 12.80 -25.04
C SER A 652 34.32 13.38 -26.32
N THR A 653 34.21 12.57 -27.37
CA THR A 653 33.55 12.95 -28.63
C THR A 653 32.03 12.88 -28.56
N VAL A 654 31.48 12.03 -27.68
CA VAL A 654 30.05 11.82 -27.45
C VAL A 654 29.81 11.55 -25.96
N ASP A 655 28.94 12.33 -25.32
CA ASP A 655 28.36 11.97 -24.01
C ASP A 655 27.16 11.06 -24.30
N GLU A 656 27.43 9.76 -24.43
CA GLU A 656 26.37 8.76 -24.57
C GLU A 656 25.36 8.97 -23.43
N GLY A 657 24.06 9.02 -23.69
CA GLY A 657 23.02 9.14 -22.66
C GLY A 657 23.01 10.38 -21.73
N GLY A 658 23.95 11.32 -21.81
CA GLY A 658 23.96 12.55 -20.98
C GLY A 658 24.34 12.36 -19.52
N PHE A 659 24.93 11.22 -19.16
CA PHE A 659 25.21 10.86 -17.76
C PHE A 659 26.29 11.73 -17.13
N LEU A 660 27.35 12.08 -17.87
CA LEU A 660 28.41 12.95 -17.36
C LEU A 660 27.85 14.33 -17.01
N ARG A 661 27.05 14.89 -17.93
CA ARG A 661 26.41 16.19 -17.74
C ARG A 661 25.52 16.24 -16.50
N SER A 662 24.69 15.22 -16.32
CA SER A 662 23.79 15.11 -15.16
C SER A 662 24.57 15.00 -13.84
N THR A 663 25.60 14.14 -13.79
CA THR A 663 26.44 13.98 -12.59
C THR A 663 27.20 15.26 -12.24
N ILE A 664 27.72 16.00 -13.24
CA ILE A 664 28.38 17.30 -13.00
C ILE A 664 27.39 18.28 -12.34
N GLY A 665 26.13 18.31 -12.79
CA GLY A 665 25.10 19.17 -12.19
C GLY A 665 24.73 18.78 -10.77
N GLU A 666 24.56 17.49 -10.50
CA GLU A 666 24.30 17.00 -9.15
C GLU A 666 25.47 17.30 -8.20
N LEU A 667 26.72 17.13 -8.65
CA LEU A 667 27.89 17.50 -7.85
C LEU A 667 28.01 19.02 -7.66
N ALA A 668 27.71 19.82 -8.69
CA ALA A 668 27.77 21.28 -8.60
C ALA A 668 26.80 21.82 -7.54
N SER A 669 25.59 21.29 -7.47
CA SER A 669 24.58 21.71 -6.48
C SER A 669 24.94 21.40 -5.01
N ILE A 670 25.87 20.49 -4.75
CA ILE A 670 26.32 20.17 -3.38
C ILE A 670 27.71 20.73 -3.05
N ALA A 671 28.48 21.10 -4.07
CA ALA A 671 29.84 21.59 -3.90
C ALA A 671 29.86 22.99 -3.26
N HIS A 672 30.96 23.32 -2.57
CA HIS A 672 31.16 24.69 -2.08
C HIS A 672 31.20 25.69 -3.23
N GLU A 673 30.54 26.84 -3.06
CA GLU A 673 30.44 27.89 -4.08
C GLU A 673 31.79 28.28 -4.70
N ASN A 674 32.85 28.38 -3.88
CA ASN A 674 34.19 28.73 -4.34
C ASN A 674 34.76 27.74 -5.37
N VAL A 675 34.46 26.45 -5.22
CA VAL A 675 34.93 25.38 -6.10
C VAL A 675 34.21 25.47 -7.45
N VAL A 676 32.88 25.59 -7.42
CA VAL A 676 32.06 25.74 -8.62
C VAL A 676 32.44 27.03 -9.35
N ARG A 677 32.58 28.15 -8.63
CA ARG A 677 32.97 29.44 -9.20
C ARG A 677 34.35 29.39 -9.85
N THR A 678 35.32 28.68 -9.28
CA THR A 678 36.67 28.53 -9.85
C THR A 678 36.63 27.74 -11.17
N LEU A 679 35.91 26.62 -11.18
CA LEU A 679 35.75 25.79 -12.37
C LEU A 679 34.94 26.51 -13.46
N PHE A 680 33.88 27.20 -13.06
CA PHE A 680 33.06 28.03 -13.94
C PHE A 680 33.90 29.15 -14.56
N LYS A 681 34.67 29.91 -13.77
CA LYS A 681 35.59 30.94 -14.27
C LYS A 681 36.55 30.34 -15.31
N LYS A 682 37.19 29.21 -15.02
CA LYS A 682 38.10 28.54 -15.98
C LYS A 682 37.38 28.19 -17.29
N THR A 683 36.15 27.67 -17.18
CA THR A 683 35.30 27.33 -18.33
C THR A 683 34.95 28.56 -19.16
N MET A 684 34.53 29.66 -18.51
CA MET A 684 34.16 30.91 -19.18
C MET A 684 35.36 31.61 -19.83
N HIS A 685 36.54 31.60 -19.19
CA HIS A 685 37.77 32.16 -19.80
C HIS A 685 38.17 31.37 -21.05
N ARG A 686 38.07 30.03 -21.01
CA ARG A 686 38.32 29.19 -22.18
C ARG A 686 37.27 29.45 -23.27
N LEU A 687 35.99 29.56 -22.91
CA LEU A 687 34.92 29.88 -23.87
C LEU A 687 35.15 31.22 -24.55
N LEU A 688 35.55 32.25 -23.79
CA LEU A 688 35.88 33.56 -24.32
C LEU A 688 37.04 33.48 -25.31
N LYS A 689 38.12 32.77 -24.94
CA LYS A 689 39.29 32.57 -25.80
C LYS A 689 38.92 31.88 -27.12
N VAL A 690 38.21 30.76 -27.06
CA VAL A 690 37.79 30.01 -28.27
C VAL A 690 36.80 30.83 -29.12
N THR A 691 35.95 31.65 -28.49
CA THR A 691 35.04 32.54 -29.21
C THR A 691 35.79 33.67 -29.93
N GLN A 692 36.85 34.22 -29.33
CA GLN A 692 37.71 35.21 -29.98
C GLN A 692 38.49 34.59 -31.15
N GLU A 693 39.03 33.39 -30.98
CA GLU A 693 39.71 32.65 -32.05
C GLU A 693 38.77 32.36 -33.23
N ALA A 694 37.53 31.98 -32.97
CA ALA A 694 36.51 31.79 -34.01
C ALA A 694 36.19 33.12 -34.74
N GLY A 695 36.01 34.22 -34.01
CA GLY A 695 35.75 35.53 -34.62
C GLY A 695 36.92 36.06 -35.46
N LEU A 696 38.17 35.78 -35.05
CA LEU A 696 39.36 36.11 -35.84
C LEU A 696 39.45 35.27 -37.12
N ALA A 697 39.09 33.98 -37.06
CA ALA A 697 39.02 33.11 -38.23
C ALA A 697 37.97 33.62 -39.24
N GLU A 698 36.77 34.00 -38.77
CA GLU A 698 35.72 34.59 -39.61
C GLU A 698 36.14 35.93 -40.23
N ALA A 699 36.78 36.81 -39.46
CA ALA A 699 37.27 38.10 -39.96
C ALA A 699 38.38 37.96 -41.01
N SER A 700 39.22 36.91 -40.89
CA SER A 700 40.28 36.62 -41.86
C SER A 700 39.74 36.19 -43.23
N ARG A 701 38.60 35.49 -43.27
CA ARG A 701 37.90 35.09 -44.50
C ARG A 701 37.27 36.25 -45.25
N ASN A 702 36.68 37.21 -44.52
CA ASN A 702 36.08 38.39 -45.14
C ASN A 702 37.11 39.29 -45.86
N ASN A 703 38.40 39.15 -45.54
CA ASN A 703 39.49 39.88 -46.18
C ASN A 703 40.19 39.13 -47.33
N ASN A 704 40.08 37.79 -47.41
CA ASN A 704 40.76 36.98 -48.44
C ASN A 704 39.76 36.00 -49.10
N SER A 705 39.11 36.41 -50.20
CA SER A 705 38.02 35.67 -50.84
C SER A 705 38.41 34.43 -51.67
N MET A 706 39.51 33.74 -51.35
CA MET A 706 39.87 32.45 -51.98
C MET A 706 40.80 31.62 -51.08
N GLN A 707 40.25 30.82 -50.15
CA GLN A 707 40.94 29.63 -49.61
C GLN A 707 39.91 28.61 -49.11
N VAL A 708 40.00 27.37 -49.60
CA VAL A 708 38.98 26.31 -49.50
C VAL A 708 39.34 25.22 -48.46
N ASP A 709 40.49 25.31 -47.79
CA ASP A 709 40.97 24.21 -46.92
C ASP A 709 40.72 24.37 -45.40
N ASP A 710 40.04 25.42 -44.93
CA ASP A 710 39.93 25.73 -43.49
C ASP A 710 38.60 25.34 -42.81
N SER A 711 37.73 24.58 -43.47
CA SER A 711 36.40 24.22 -42.92
C SER A 711 36.47 23.25 -41.73
N SER A 712 37.54 22.46 -41.61
CA SER A 712 37.74 21.54 -40.47
C SER A 712 38.04 22.28 -39.18
N THR A 713 38.83 23.36 -39.24
CA THR A 713 39.24 24.15 -38.07
C THR A 713 38.04 24.87 -37.45
N GLU A 714 37.20 25.51 -38.27
CA GLU A 714 35.96 26.17 -37.79
C GLU A 714 34.98 25.18 -37.17
N SER A 715 34.76 24.02 -37.80
CA SER A 715 33.87 22.98 -37.24
C SER A 715 34.35 22.47 -35.87
N SER A 716 35.67 22.45 -35.66
CA SER A 716 36.28 22.04 -34.39
C SER A 716 36.13 23.10 -33.29
N LEU A 717 36.28 24.39 -33.63
CA LEU A 717 36.09 25.51 -32.72
C LEU A 717 34.62 25.67 -32.31
N SER A 718 33.68 25.56 -33.27
CA SER A 718 32.24 25.56 -32.97
C SER A 718 31.85 24.42 -32.04
N LEU A 719 32.37 23.21 -32.27
CA LEU A 719 32.11 22.06 -31.41
C LEU A 719 32.67 22.24 -30.00
N GLU A 720 33.86 22.84 -29.88
CA GLU A 720 34.46 23.17 -28.58
C GLU A 720 33.64 24.23 -27.83
N ARG A 721 33.16 25.29 -28.51
CA ARG A 721 32.25 26.29 -27.93
C ARG A 721 30.97 25.66 -27.41
N VAL A 722 30.35 24.76 -28.19
CA VAL A 722 29.14 24.03 -27.78
C VAL A 722 29.39 23.22 -26.50
N ARG A 723 30.50 22.48 -26.42
CA ARG A 723 30.87 21.71 -25.23
C ARG A 723 31.09 22.60 -24.01
N LEU A 724 31.77 23.74 -24.18
CA LEU A 724 31.98 24.69 -23.08
C LEU A 724 30.67 25.28 -22.57
N PHE A 725 29.70 25.56 -23.45
CA PHE A 725 28.34 25.92 -23.03
C PHE A 725 27.60 24.76 -22.34
N ASP A 726 27.77 23.51 -22.78
CA ASP A 726 27.19 22.35 -22.08
C ASP A 726 27.77 22.19 -20.68
N LEU A 727 29.08 22.34 -20.52
CA LEU A 727 29.75 22.30 -19.23
C LEU A 727 29.30 23.46 -18.32
N ALA A 728 29.26 24.69 -18.84
CA ALA A 728 28.82 25.85 -18.09
C ALA A 728 27.39 25.71 -17.54
N VAL A 729 26.46 25.18 -18.36
CA VAL A 729 25.08 24.90 -17.90
C VAL A 729 25.02 23.77 -16.90
N SER A 730 25.91 22.79 -17.00
CA SER A 730 25.95 21.69 -16.03
C SER A 730 26.33 22.21 -14.65
N LEU A 731 27.14 23.27 -14.56
CA LEU A 731 27.51 23.89 -13.29
C LEU A 731 26.41 24.78 -12.70
N LEU A 732 25.36 25.11 -13.47
CA LEU A 732 24.27 26.03 -13.11
C LEU A 732 23.68 25.79 -11.71
N PRO A 733 23.41 24.54 -11.26
CA PRO A 733 22.80 24.30 -9.95
C PRO A 733 23.63 24.79 -8.75
N GLY A 734 24.93 25.02 -8.93
CA GLY A 734 25.83 25.53 -7.89
C GLY A 734 26.37 26.95 -8.15
N LEU A 735 25.77 27.69 -9.10
CA LEU A 735 26.18 29.07 -9.41
C LEU A 735 25.44 30.08 -8.54
N ASP A 736 26.19 31.09 -8.12
CA ASP A 736 25.67 32.31 -7.50
C ASP A 736 25.18 33.33 -8.54
N GLU A 737 24.37 34.30 -8.13
CA GLU A 737 23.78 35.32 -9.02
C GLU A 737 24.84 36.05 -9.89
N PRO A 738 26.01 36.49 -9.38
CA PRO A 738 27.03 37.12 -10.22
C PRO A 738 27.59 36.19 -11.31
N ALA A 739 27.78 34.90 -11.02
CA ALA A 739 28.25 33.94 -12.01
C ALA A 739 27.17 33.65 -13.06
N LEU A 740 25.90 33.66 -12.66
CA LEU A 740 24.76 33.55 -13.55
C LEU A 740 24.67 34.74 -14.52
N ASP A 741 24.91 35.96 -14.05
CA ASP A 741 24.98 37.16 -14.90
C ASP A 741 26.11 37.10 -15.93
N VAL A 742 27.25 36.52 -15.55
CA VAL A 742 28.37 36.28 -16.48
C VAL A 742 27.99 35.25 -17.55
N LEU A 743 27.29 34.18 -17.17
CA LEU A 743 26.77 33.20 -18.14
C LEU A 743 25.75 33.85 -19.08
N PHE A 744 24.82 34.64 -18.53
CA PHE A 744 23.82 35.36 -19.30
C PHE A 744 24.45 36.34 -20.30
N SER A 745 25.45 37.09 -19.86
CA SER A 745 26.20 38.02 -20.71
C SER A 745 26.93 37.32 -21.85
N ALA A 746 27.44 36.10 -21.61
CA ALA A 746 28.10 35.30 -22.63
C ALA A 746 27.14 34.68 -23.65
N ILE A 747 25.90 34.34 -23.27
CA ILE A 747 24.93 33.76 -24.21
C ILE A 747 24.28 34.80 -25.11
N LYS A 748 24.14 36.07 -24.71
CA LYS A 748 23.55 37.13 -25.53
C LYS A 748 24.11 37.20 -26.96
N PRO A 749 25.43 37.35 -27.17
CA PRO A 749 26.00 37.34 -28.52
C PRO A 749 25.85 35.97 -29.19
N ALA A 750 25.88 34.87 -28.43
CA ALA A 750 25.72 33.52 -28.97
C ALA A 750 24.29 33.22 -29.50
N LEU A 751 23.27 33.97 -29.07
CA LEU A 751 21.91 33.89 -29.61
C LEU A 751 21.79 34.47 -31.02
N GLN A 752 22.75 35.31 -31.43
CA GLN A 752 22.83 35.95 -32.75
C GLN A 752 23.97 35.38 -33.61
N ASP A 753 24.61 34.29 -33.18
CA ASP A 753 25.78 33.68 -33.83
C ASP A 753 25.44 33.15 -35.23
N VAL A 754 26.37 33.23 -36.18
CA VAL A 754 26.14 32.72 -37.54
C VAL A 754 25.96 31.20 -37.58
N ASP A 755 26.55 30.48 -36.62
CA ASP A 755 26.43 29.03 -36.51
C ASP A 755 25.15 28.63 -35.76
N GLY A 756 24.22 28.01 -36.49
CA GLY A 756 22.96 27.51 -35.95
C GLY A 756 23.11 26.43 -34.86
N LEU A 757 24.25 25.77 -34.71
CA LEU A 757 24.53 24.86 -33.58
C LEU A 757 24.77 25.63 -32.29
N ILE A 758 25.47 26.76 -32.38
CA ILE A 758 25.80 27.62 -31.25
C ILE A 758 24.54 28.36 -30.78
N GLN A 759 23.75 28.90 -31.71
CA GLN A 759 22.44 29.48 -31.38
C GLN A 759 21.55 28.47 -30.66
N LYS A 760 21.40 27.26 -31.23
CA LYS A 760 20.60 26.19 -30.63
C LYS A 760 21.06 25.88 -29.21
N LYS A 761 22.37 25.89 -28.98
CA LYS A 761 22.95 25.61 -27.67
C LYS A 761 22.73 26.77 -26.69
N ALA A 762 22.87 28.02 -27.12
CA ALA A 762 22.59 29.22 -26.34
C ALA A 762 21.11 29.28 -25.88
N TYR A 763 20.16 28.99 -26.78
CA TYR A 763 18.73 28.89 -26.40
C TYR A 763 18.48 27.75 -25.40
N LYS A 764 19.16 26.61 -25.54
CA LYS A 764 19.08 25.52 -24.55
C LYS A 764 19.64 25.93 -23.19
N VAL A 765 20.71 26.72 -23.15
CA VAL A 765 21.25 27.29 -21.91
C VAL A 765 20.21 28.20 -21.27
N LEU A 766 19.66 29.12 -22.06
CA LEU A 766 18.66 30.08 -21.61
C LEU A 766 17.41 29.38 -21.07
N SER A 767 16.85 28.40 -21.78
CA SER A 767 15.66 27.68 -21.31
C SER A 767 15.87 26.98 -19.96
N ILE A 768 17.06 26.42 -19.73
CA ILE A 768 17.39 25.79 -18.44
C ILE A 768 17.52 26.82 -17.32
N ILE A 769 18.09 28.00 -17.60
CA ILE A 769 18.13 29.12 -16.64
C ILE A 769 16.70 29.56 -16.29
N LEU A 770 15.87 29.82 -17.30
CA LEU A 770 14.48 30.28 -17.12
C LEU A 770 13.63 29.28 -16.33
N ARG A 771 13.87 27.98 -16.49
CA ARG A 771 13.13 26.93 -15.79
C ARG A 771 13.54 26.78 -14.31
N ASN A 772 14.82 26.93 -14.02
CA ASN A 772 15.39 26.54 -12.72
C ASN A 772 15.68 27.73 -11.78
N GLN A 773 15.69 28.96 -12.28
CA GLN A 773 16.09 30.17 -11.53
C GLN A 773 14.99 31.24 -11.62
N GLU A 774 13.90 31.07 -10.86
CA GLU A 774 12.77 32.02 -10.86
C GLU A 774 13.21 33.44 -10.44
N GLY A 775 14.08 33.57 -9.44
CA GLY A 775 14.60 34.88 -9.01
C GLY A 775 15.33 35.64 -10.11
N PHE A 776 16.10 34.93 -10.94
CA PHE A 776 16.77 35.51 -12.11
C PHE A 776 15.74 35.95 -13.18
N LEU A 777 14.75 35.10 -13.43
CA LEU A 777 13.68 35.38 -14.40
C LEU A 777 12.91 36.65 -14.02
N SER A 778 12.51 36.79 -12.75
CA SER A 778 11.82 37.98 -12.27
C SER A 778 12.70 39.23 -12.32
N ALA A 779 13.98 39.13 -11.93
CA ALA A 779 14.90 40.26 -11.92
C ALA A 779 15.27 40.79 -13.31
N LYS A 780 15.25 39.92 -14.33
CA LYS A 780 15.71 40.23 -15.70
C LYS A 780 14.60 40.20 -16.75
N LEU A 781 13.34 40.18 -16.32
CA LEU A 781 12.18 39.95 -17.19
C LEU A 781 12.13 40.91 -18.39
N GLU A 782 12.21 42.23 -18.16
CA GLU A 782 12.14 43.21 -19.26
C GLU A 782 13.30 43.08 -20.25
N GLU A 783 14.50 42.81 -19.72
CA GLU A 783 15.70 42.58 -20.52
C GLU A 783 15.55 41.32 -21.39
N LEU A 784 14.97 40.25 -20.83
CA LEU A 784 14.69 39.00 -21.54
C LEU A 784 13.62 39.14 -22.62
N LEU A 785 12.51 39.82 -22.32
CA LEU A 785 11.44 40.08 -23.29
C LEU A 785 11.97 40.87 -24.50
N LYS A 786 12.76 41.93 -24.23
CA LYS A 786 13.39 42.74 -25.28
C LYS A 786 14.40 41.94 -26.09
N LEU A 787 15.27 41.18 -25.40
CA LEU A 787 16.28 40.33 -26.04
C LEU A 787 15.64 39.33 -27.00
N MET A 788 14.53 38.68 -26.62
CA MET A 788 13.84 37.70 -27.46
C MET A 788 13.31 38.29 -28.78
N ILE A 789 12.98 39.58 -28.80
CA ILE A 789 12.59 40.31 -30.02
C ILE A 789 13.84 40.70 -30.82
N GLU A 790 14.87 41.24 -30.17
CA GLU A 790 16.11 41.71 -30.81
C GLU A 790 16.87 40.61 -31.55
N VAL A 791 16.83 39.37 -31.07
CA VAL A 791 17.53 38.23 -31.69
C VAL A 791 16.74 37.56 -32.83
N LEU A 792 15.48 37.94 -33.04
CA LEU A 792 14.61 37.34 -34.06
C LEU A 792 15.12 37.50 -35.50
N PRO A 793 15.72 38.64 -35.93
CA PRO A 793 16.22 38.79 -37.30
C PRO A 793 17.40 37.89 -37.65
N SER A 794 18.24 37.57 -36.66
CA SER A 794 19.43 36.71 -36.81
C SER A 794 19.14 35.23 -36.56
N PHE A 795 17.88 34.86 -36.35
CA PHE A 795 17.50 33.54 -35.87
C PHE A 795 17.63 32.42 -36.92
N HIS A 796 18.31 31.34 -36.55
CA HIS A 796 18.47 30.15 -37.37
C HIS A 796 17.42 29.06 -37.04
N PHE A 797 16.83 28.46 -38.08
CA PHE A 797 15.75 27.46 -37.93
C PHE A 797 16.12 26.23 -37.07
N SER A 798 17.41 25.88 -37.00
CA SER A 798 17.92 24.79 -36.15
C SER A 798 17.70 25.01 -34.65
N ALA A 799 17.59 26.26 -34.22
CA ALA A 799 17.42 26.67 -32.83
C ALA A 799 15.94 26.77 -32.40
N LYS A 800 15.00 26.72 -33.37
CA LYS A 800 13.56 26.98 -33.14
C LYS A 800 12.95 26.21 -32.00
N ARG A 801 13.23 24.91 -31.92
CA ARG A 801 12.71 24.07 -30.83
C ARG A 801 13.09 24.59 -29.44
N GLN A 802 14.35 24.98 -29.25
CA GLN A 802 14.84 25.46 -27.94
C GLN A 802 14.37 26.89 -27.66
N ARG A 803 14.18 27.71 -28.70
CA ARG A 803 13.54 29.03 -28.58
C ARG A 803 12.10 28.91 -28.08
N LEU A 804 11.32 27.96 -28.59
CA LEU A 804 9.96 27.69 -28.09
C LEU A 804 9.93 27.35 -26.60
N ASP A 805 10.93 26.61 -26.10
CA ASP A 805 11.07 26.33 -24.67
C ASP A 805 11.31 27.61 -23.85
N CYS A 806 12.13 28.54 -24.34
CA CYS A 806 12.32 29.84 -23.70
C CYS A 806 11.03 30.68 -23.67
N LEU A 807 10.32 30.73 -24.81
CA LEU A 807 9.05 31.46 -24.92
C LEU A 807 8.00 30.89 -23.96
N TYR A 808 7.91 29.57 -23.84
CA TYR A 808 7.03 28.91 -22.88
C TYR A 808 7.26 29.41 -21.45
N HIS A 809 8.50 29.36 -20.96
CA HIS A 809 8.82 29.77 -19.58
C HIS A 809 8.57 31.27 -19.34
N LEU A 810 8.83 32.11 -20.35
CA LEU A 810 8.52 33.54 -20.27
C LEU A 810 7.01 33.79 -20.23
N ILE A 811 6.22 33.11 -21.08
CA ILE A 811 4.77 33.23 -21.09
C ILE A 811 4.22 32.83 -19.72
N VAL A 812 4.50 31.61 -19.27
CA VAL A 812 3.99 31.08 -17.98
C VAL A 812 4.36 31.97 -16.80
N HIS A 813 5.57 32.54 -16.77
CA HIS A 813 5.97 33.43 -15.68
C HIS A 813 5.21 34.76 -15.68
N VAL A 814 5.03 35.37 -16.86
CA VAL A 814 4.29 36.64 -16.97
C VAL A 814 2.79 36.44 -16.74
N SER A 815 2.24 35.28 -17.11
CA SER A 815 0.83 34.93 -16.86
C SER A 815 0.46 34.93 -15.38
N LYS A 816 1.44 34.80 -14.47
CA LYS A 816 1.23 34.80 -13.02
C LYS A 816 1.23 36.20 -12.40
N ASP A 817 1.53 37.26 -13.18
CA ASP A 817 1.77 38.61 -12.67
C ASP A 817 0.86 39.63 -13.38
N ASP A 818 -0.12 40.18 -12.65
CA ASP A 818 -1.33 40.85 -13.16
C ASP A 818 -1.11 42.30 -13.67
N SER A 819 0.13 42.67 -14.04
CA SER A 819 0.49 44.05 -14.33
C SER A 819 1.10 44.26 -15.72
N GLU A 820 0.37 45.04 -16.52
CA GLU A 820 0.74 45.82 -17.72
C GLU A 820 0.28 45.31 -19.11
N GLN A 821 -0.53 46.15 -19.78
CA GLN A 821 -0.97 46.04 -21.19
C GLN A 821 0.19 45.80 -22.18
N ARG A 822 1.37 46.40 -21.92
CA ARG A 822 2.54 46.30 -22.82
C ARG A 822 3.10 44.88 -22.90
N ARG A 823 2.97 44.11 -21.81
CA ARG A 823 3.42 42.72 -21.74
C ARG A 823 2.50 41.81 -22.56
N HIS A 824 1.21 42.12 -22.63
CA HIS A 824 0.22 41.37 -23.40
C HIS A 824 0.48 41.43 -24.91
N GLU A 825 0.94 42.57 -25.44
CA GLU A 825 1.33 42.70 -26.86
C GLU A 825 2.57 41.88 -27.21
N ILE A 826 3.55 41.82 -26.30
CA ILE A 826 4.76 41.01 -26.49
C ILE A 826 4.41 39.52 -26.41
N LEU A 827 3.55 39.13 -25.47
CA LEU A 827 3.10 37.75 -25.31
C LEU A 827 2.26 37.27 -26.50
N SER A 828 1.38 38.11 -27.06
CA SER A 828 0.63 37.76 -28.28
C SER A 828 1.57 37.55 -29.48
N SER A 829 2.65 38.33 -29.58
CA SER A 829 3.68 38.12 -30.60
C SER A 829 4.41 36.77 -30.43
N PHE A 830 4.72 36.37 -29.20
CA PHE A 830 5.36 35.08 -28.89
C PHE A 830 4.42 33.90 -29.13
N LEU A 831 3.15 34.05 -28.76
CA LEU A 831 2.11 33.06 -29.02
C LEU A 831 1.89 32.88 -30.53
N THR A 832 1.90 33.97 -31.29
CA THR A 832 1.87 33.94 -32.75
C THR A 832 3.08 33.18 -33.31
N GLU A 833 4.29 33.40 -32.77
CA GLU A 833 5.49 32.66 -33.16
C GLU A 833 5.33 31.14 -32.91
N ILE A 834 4.76 30.74 -31.76
CA ILE A 834 4.49 29.34 -31.42
C ILE A 834 3.44 28.74 -32.36
N ILE A 835 2.35 29.45 -32.66
CA ILE A 835 1.30 29.01 -33.58
C ILE A 835 1.87 28.82 -34.99
N LEU A 836 2.68 29.77 -35.47
CA LEU A 836 3.36 29.65 -36.76
C LEU A 836 4.32 28.44 -36.79
N ALA A 837 4.93 28.10 -35.65
CA ALA A 837 5.79 26.92 -35.54
C ALA A 837 5.05 25.58 -35.73
N LEU A 838 3.72 25.55 -35.64
CA LEU A 838 2.90 24.36 -35.99
C LEU A 838 2.98 24.03 -37.48
N LYS A 839 3.31 25.00 -38.35
CA LYS A 839 3.43 24.81 -39.80
C LYS A 839 4.86 24.51 -40.27
N GLU A 840 5.79 24.31 -39.34
CA GLU A 840 7.20 24.04 -39.65
C GLU A 840 7.45 22.74 -40.41
N ALA A 841 8.48 22.68 -41.25
CA ALA A 841 8.83 21.44 -41.96
C ALA A 841 9.33 20.35 -40.98
N ASN A 842 10.03 20.74 -39.92
CA ASN A 842 10.62 19.84 -38.93
C ASN A 842 9.57 19.26 -37.95
N LYS A 843 9.31 17.96 -38.04
CA LYS A 843 8.36 17.23 -37.17
C LYS A 843 8.63 17.42 -35.67
N LYS A 844 9.90 17.42 -35.23
CA LYS A 844 10.24 17.58 -33.80
C LYS A 844 9.89 18.98 -33.29
N THR A 845 10.07 20.01 -34.12
CA THR A 845 9.70 21.39 -33.78
C THR A 845 8.19 21.57 -33.76
N ARG A 846 7.46 21.03 -34.75
CA ARG A 846 5.98 21.06 -34.77
C ARG A 846 5.37 20.40 -33.54
N ASN A 847 5.84 19.20 -33.19
CA ASN A 847 5.34 18.47 -32.03
C ASN A 847 5.59 19.26 -30.74
N ARG A 848 6.78 19.87 -30.59
CA ARG A 848 7.07 20.68 -29.41
C ARG A 848 6.22 21.94 -29.35
N ALA A 849 5.94 22.59 -30.48
CA ALA A 849 5.02 23.74 -30.54
C ALA A 849 3.60 23.33 -30.08
N TYR A 850 3.12 22.16 -30.50
CA TYR A 850 1.84 21.61 -30.02
C TYR A 850 1.86 21.35 -28.51
N GLU A 851 2.90 20.68 -27.99
CA GLU A 851 3.05 20.44 -26.55
C GLU A 851 3.08 21.73 -25.75
N VAL A 852 3.84 22.74 -26.20
CA VAL A 852 3.94 24.04 -25.54
C VAL A 852 2.57 24.74 -25.48
N LEU A 853 1.78 24.70 -26.55
CA LEU A 853 0.42 25.27 -26.54
C LEU A 853 -0.51 24.55 -25.56
N VAL A 854 -0.43 23.21 -25.49
CA VAL A 854 -1.20 22.44 -24.52
C VAL A 854 -0.76 22.75 -23.10
N GLN A 855 0.55 22.88 -22.86
CA GLN A 855 1.11 23.23 -21.54
C GLN A 855 0.64 24.62 -21.12
N ILE A 856 0.74 25.64 -21.99
CA ILE A 856 0.20 26.98 -21.73
C ILE A 856 -1.30 26.88 -21.43
N GLY A 857 -2.08 26.15 -22.24
CA GLY A 857 -3.52 26.01 -22.01
C GLY A 857 -3.90 25.33 -20.68
N ARG A 858 -3.05 24.43 -20.16
CA ARG A 858 -3.25 23.82 -18.83
C ARG A 858 -2.93 24.79 -17.69
N GLU A 859 -1.81 25.49 -17.78
CA GLU A 859 -1.42 26.49 -16.79
C GLU A 859 -2.47 27.61 -16.66
N TYR A 860 -3.17 27.94 -17.76
CA TYR A 860 -4.30 28.88 -17.77
C TYR A 860 -5.67 28.24 -17.46
N GLY A 861 -5.75 26.90 -17.40
CA GLY A 861 -7.00 26.15 -17.27
C GLY A 861 -7.26 25.55 -15.89
N ASP A 862 -6.20 25.38 -15.07
CA ASP A 862 -6.26 24.79 -13.72
C ASP A 862 -6.56 25.82 -12.60
N GLU A 863 -6.70 27.12 -12.90
CA GLU A 863 -7.24 28.12 -11.97
C GLU A 863 -8.75 28.28 -12.18
N ASP A 864 -9.55 27.52 -11.44
CA ASP A 864 -11.02 27.60 -11.45
C ASP A 864 -11.52 29.02 -11.07
N ASP A 865 -12.34 29.59 -11.97
CA ASP A 865 -13.35 30.65 -11.74
C ASP A 865 -12.92 32.14 -11.61
N SER A 866 -11.74 32.55 -12.09
CA SER A 866 -11.38 33.98 -12.17
C SER A 866 -10.87 34.41 -13.55
N GLY A 867 -11.74 34.96 -14.42
CA GLY A 867 -11.40 35.90 -15.52
C GLY A 867 -10.41 35.52 -16.65
N GLN A 868 -9.44 34.64 -16.42
CA GLN A 868 -8.27 34.40 -17.28
C GLN A 868 -8.59 33.64 -18.58
N ARG A 869 -9.76 33.00 -18.68
CA ARG A 869 -10.24 32.42 -19.96
C ARG A 869 -10.48 33.50 -21.01
N GLU A 870 -10.95 34.68 -20.61
CA GLU A 870 -11.13 35.81 -21.53
C GLU A 870 -9.77 36.39 -21.93
N ASP A 871 -8.77 36.41 -21.04
CA ASP A 871 -7.41 36.88 -21.36
C ASP A 871 -6.68 35.96 -22.34
N LEU A 872 -6.85 34.64 -22.23
CA LEU A 872 -6.32 33.70 -23.22
C LEU A 872 -7.03 33.86 -24.57
N PHE A 873 -8.34 34.07 -24.58
CA PHE A 873 -9.09 34.40 -25.80
C PHE A 873 -8.64 35.74 -26.42
N ASN A 874 -8.42 36.77 -25.61
CA ASN A 874 -7.96 38.10 -26.03
C ASN A 874 -6.49 38.09 -26.50
N MET A 875 -5.64 37.20 -25.97
CA MET A 875 -4.27 36.97 -26.47
C MET A 875 -4.22 36.23 -27.80
N VAL A 876 -5.15 35.29 -28.03
CA VAL A 876 -5.19 34.45 -29.24
C VAL A 876 -5.90 35.15 -30.41
N TRP A 877 -6.91 35.98 -30.13
CA TRP A 877 -7.73 36.67 -31.14
C TRP A 877 -6.94 37.50 -32.17
N PRO A 878 -5.84 38.20 -31.83
CA PRO A 878 -5.03 38.94 -32.81
C PRO A 878 -4.21 38.05 -33.76
N ALA A 879 -4.05 36.75 -33.45
CA ALA A 879 -3.20 35.81 -34.19
C ALA A 879 -3.97 34.93 -35.19
N TRP A 880 -5.29 35.08 -35.28
CA TRP A 880 -6.19 34.34 -36.18
C TRP A 880 -6.57 35.10 -37.45
#